data_AF-A0A251N2W1-F1
#
_entry.id   AF-A0A251N2W1-F1
#
_cell.length_a   1.000
_cell.length_b   1.000
_cell.length_c   1.000
_cell.angle_alpha   90.00
_cell.angle_beta   90.00
_cell.angle_gamma   90.00
#
_symmetry.space_group_name_H-M   'P 1'
#
loop_
_entity.id
_entity.type
_entity.pdbx_description
1 polymer ?
#
loop_
_entity_poly.entity_id
_entity_poly.type
_entity_poly.pdbx_seq_one_letter_code
_entity_poly.pdbx_strand_id
1 'polypeptide(L)'
;MFFSKMRAIPISKLKCKAWPSFLLSRSCSHMANVAEPPPSTLVDEFTKFCYQRDLPRAMTAMEAMQRRGIWADSLVYSELVKCCLARRAVQQGKLVHKHVFSNGYRPKTFLTNIFINMYVKFGLLEEAQSLFDEMPERNVVSWTTMISAYSNAKLNHKALESLVLMLREDVMPNSFTYSSVLRACDGLWYLKQLHCSIIRVGLESDVFVRSALIDVYSKLGELHNALGVFNEMVTGDLVVWNSIIGAFAQNSDGDEALNLFKRMKGAGFAAEEATLTSVLRACTVLALLELGRQVHVHAVKYGQDLILNNALLDMYCKCGSLEDANSVFTRMVEKDVISWSTMIAGLAQNGFSQEALRLFEQMKISGTKPNYITILGVLFACSHAGLLEDGWYYFQNMKQLFGIDPGREHYGCVIDLLGRAGKVDEAARLIQEMECEPDAVTWRTLLGACRVHRNVDLAAYAAKQVLKMDPDDAGTYILLSNIYANSQRWEDVAEVRKSMRARGVTKEPGCSWIEVDKQIHAFIMGDDSHPQIDEINRQLSLLVDRLMGMGYVPDTNFVLQDLEGEQREVSLLSHSEKLAIVFGIMSLSKGRTVRIRKNLRICGDCHIFAKLVAKMEERVIVIRDPIRYHHFQDGVCSCGDYW
;
A
#
# COMPACT_ATOMS: atom_id res chain seq x y z
N MET A 1 31.24 -20.94 2.15
CA MET A 1 32.42 -21.36 2.94
C MET A 1 32.22 -21.08 4.43
N PHE A 2 31.06 -21.44 5.00
CA PHE A 2 30.67 -21.15 6.40
C PHE A 2 30.20 -22.42 7.16
N PHE A 3 30.59 -23.61 6.68
CA PHE A 3 30.34 -24.89 7.32
C PHE A 3 31.68 -25.52 7.72
N SER A 4 32.33 -25.05 8.79
CA SER A 4 33.41 -25.82 9.44
C SER A 4 33.84 -25.41 10.86
N LYS A 5 33.16 -24.49 11.55
CA LYS A 5 33.54 -24.13 12.93
C LYS A 5 32.35 -23.81 13.84
N MET A 6 31.74 -24.83 14.41
CA MET A 6 31.21 -24.75 15.78
C MET A 6 31.62 -26.03 16.52
N ARG A 7 32.53 -25.85 17.47
CA ARG A 7 33.06 -26.87 18.36
C ARG A 7 31.95 -27.38 19.28
N ALA A 8 32.01 -28.67 19.59
CA ALA A 8 31.21 -29.35 20.59
C ALA A 8 31.19 -28.58 21.93
N ILE A 9 29.99 -28.36 22.47
CA ILE A 9 29.78 -27.92 23.85
C ILE A 9 29.36 -29.17 24.65
N PRO A 10 30.03 -29.52 25.75
CA PRO A 10 29.70 -30.72 26.51
C PRO A 10 28.37 -30.56 27.26
N ILE A 11 27.51 -31.58 27.14
CA ILE A 11 26.31 -31.76 27.97
C ILE A 11 26.77 -32.18 29.37
N SER A 12 26.98 -31.21 30.26
CA SER A 12 27.08 -31.49 31.69
C SER A 12 26.76 -30.25 32.52
N LYS A 13 25.51 -30.17 33.02
CA LYS A 13 25.09 -29.63 34.34
C LYS A 13 23.58 -29.34 34.32
N LEU A 14 22.77 -30.38 34.41
CA LEU A 14 21.41 -30.29 34.97
C LEU A 14 21.56 -30.14 36.49
N LYS A 15 21.55 -28.90 36.98
CA LYS A 15 21.25 -28.61 38.40
C LYS A 15 19.79 -28.17 38.46
N CYS A 16 18.93 -29.01 39.06
CA CYS A 16 17.60 -28.61 39.52
C CYS A 16 17.75 -27.36 40.39
N LYS A 17 17.27 -26.21 39.89
CA LYS A 17 17.02 -25.03 40.73
C LYS A 17 15.59 -25.14 41.26
N ALA A 18 15.48 -25.52 42.53
CA ALA A 18 14.25 -25.37 43.29
C ALA A 18 13.84 -23.90 43.34
N TRP A 19 12.56 -23.60 43.07
CA TRP A 19 11.97 -22.29 43.29
C TRP A 19 11.55 -22.12 44.76
N PRO A 20 11.55 -20.89 45.32
CA PRO A 20 11.42 -20.66 46.75
C PRO A 20 9.97 -20.88 47.24
N SER A 21 9.84 -21.60 48.34
CA SER A 21 8.59 -21.76 49.11
C SER A 21 8.23 -20.46 49.81
N PHE A 22 7.19 -19.76 49.34
CA PHE A 22 6.52 -18.73 50.12
C PHE A 22 5.48 -19.37 51.05
N LEU A 23 5.70 -19.21 52.35
CA LEU A 23 4.77 -19.57 53.42
C LEU A 23 3.50 -18.70 53.30
N LEU A 24 2.36 -19.32 52.99
CA LEU A 24 1.04 -18.71 53.18
C LEU A 24 0.51 -19.12 54.56
N SER A 25 0.21 -18.09 55.35
CA SER A 25 -0.41 -18.13 56.67
C SER A 25 -1.72 -18.92 56.65
N ARG A 26 -1.82 -19.91 57.56
CA ARG A 26 -3.06 -20.60 57.91
C ARG A 26 -4.00 -19.66 58.65
N SER A 27 -5.21 -19.46 58.12
CA SER A 27 -6.38 -19.11 58.93
C SER A 27 -7.34 -20.31 58.89
N CYS A 28 -7.45 -21.02 60.01
CA CYS A 28 -8.49 -22.00 60.24
C CYS A 28 -9.83 -21.28 60.44
N SER A 29 -10.83 -21.59 59.61
CA SER A 29 -12.23 -21.43 59.96
C SER A 29 -12.96 -22.75 59.72
N HIS A 30 -13.63 -23.23 60.77
CA HIS A 30 -14.47 -24.42 60.76
C HIS A 30 -15.61 -24.28 59.76
N MET A 31 -15.76 -25.26 58.85
CA MET A 31 -17.04 -25.56 58.22
C MET A 31 -17.27 -27.07 58.16
N ALA A 32 -18.53 -27.43 58.28
CA ALA A 32 -19.09 -28.73 58.62
C ALA A 32 -18.78 -29.87 57.62
N ASN A 33 -18.75 -31.10 58.16
CA ASN A 33 -18.77 -32.36 57.43
C ASN A 33 -20.00 -32.45 56.52
N VAL A 34 -19.82 -32.15 55.24
CA VAL A 34 -20.68 -32.62 54.15
C VAL A 34 -19.98 -33.83 53.54
N ALA A 35 -20.67 -34.96 53.43
CA ALA A 35 -20.14 -36.17 52.82
C ALA A 35 -19.59 -35.84 51.43
N GLU A 36 -18.26 -35.96 51.29
CA GLU A 36 -17.55 -35.58 50.09
C GLU A 36 -17.90 -36.53 48.93
N PRO A 37 -18.29 -36.01 47.75
CA PRO A 37 -18.71 -36.86 46.63
C PRO A 37 -17.55 -37.76 46.16
N PRO A 38 -17.82 -39.01 45.74
CA PRO A 38 -16.77 -39.93 45.32
C PRO A 38 -15.92 -39.39 44.15
N PRO A 39 -14.66 -39.86 44.00
CA PRO A 39 -13.75 -39.41 42.95
C PRO A 39 -14.33 -39.46 41.53
N SER A 40 -15.16 -40.46 41.21
CA SER A 40 -15.80 -40.62 39.90
C SER A 40 -16.82 -39.50 39.62
N THR A 41 -17.67 -39.16 40.59
CA THR A 41 -18.69 -38.12 40.42
C THR A 41 -18.09 -36.73 40.20
N LEU A 42 -16.92 -36.44 40.79
CA LEU A 42 -16.24 -35.16 40.61
C LEU A 42 -15.66 -35.01 39.19
N VAL A 43 -15.14 -36.09 38.60
CA VAL A 43 -14.64 -36.10 37.22
C VAL A 43 -15.81 -35.99 36.23
N ASP A 44 -16.94 -36.65 36.50
CA ASP A 44 -18.15 -36.56 35.66
C ASP A 44 -18.75 -35.15 35.65
N GLU A 45 -18.83 -34.50 36.82
CA GLU A 45 -19.27 -33.10 36.95
C GLU A 45 -18.32 -32.14 36.23
N PHE A 46 -17.00 -32.28 36.41
CA PHE A 46 -16.00 -31.49 35.70
C PHE A 46 -16.11 -31.66 34.19
N THR A 47 -16.26 -32.90 33.72
CA THR A 47 -16.44 -33.24 32.31
C THR A 47 -17.68 -32.54 31.74
N LYS A 48 -18.81 -32.65 32.44
CA LYS A 48 -20.06 -31.99 32.06
C LYS A 48 -19.89 -30.47 31.95
N PHE A 49 -19.26 -29.82 32.92
CA PHE A 49 -19.05 -28.37 32.90
C PHE A 49 -18.12 -27.93 31.76
N CYS A 50 -17.09 -28.72 31.43
CA CYS A 50 -16.20 -28.44 30.30
C CYS A 50 -16.95 -28.48 28.97
N TYR A 51 -17.77 -29.52 28.72
CA TYR A 51 -18.57 -29.63 27.51
C TYR A 51 -19.70 -28.58 27.44
N GLN A 52 -20.23 -28.14 28.58
CA GLN A 52 -21.17 -27.03 28.66
C GLN A 52 -20.52 -25.64 28.52
N ARG A 53 -19.18 -25.58 28.42
CA ARG A 53 -18.38 -24.33 28.36
C ARG A 53 -18.59 -23.41 29.58
N ASP A 54 -18.93 -23.98 30.72
CA ASP A 54 -19.09 -23.24 31.98
C ASP A 54 -17.76 -23.11 32.71
N LEU A 55 -16.98 -22.08 32.33
CA LEU A 55 -15.65 -21.87 32.88
C LEU A 55 -15.63 -21.74 34.42
N PRO A 56 -16.46 -20.92 35.08
CA PRO A 56 -16.43 -20.79 36.55
C PRO A 56 -16.65 -22.13 37.27
N ARG A 57 -17.68 -22.89 36.90
CA ARG A 57 -17.98 -24.17 37.55
C ARG A 57 -16.92 -25.22 37.24
N ALA A 58 -16.40 -25.25 36.02
CA ALA A 58 -15.30 -26.14 35.64
C ALA A 58 -14.01 -25.83 36.43
N MET A 59 -13.68 -24.55 36.64
CA MET A 59 -12.50 -24.16 37.44
C MET A 59 -12.64 -24.55 38.91
N THR A 60 -13.81 -24.35 39.52
CA THR A 60 -14.06 -24.78 40.91
C THR A 60 -13.96 -26.30 41.06
N ALA A 61 -14.53 -27.06 40.10
CA ALA A 61 -14.41 -28.52 40.09
C ALA A 61 -12.95 -28.96 39.91
N MET A 62 -12.18 -28.29 39.06
CA MET A 62 -10.75 -28.56 38.87
C MET A 62 -9.92 -28.28 40.14
N GLU A 63 -10.21 -27.21 40.89
CA GLU A 63 -9.53 -26.92 42.16
C GLU A 63 -9.83 -28.00 43.22
N ALA A 64 -11.06 -28.54 43.23
CA ALA A 64 -11.41 -29.69 44.06
C ALA A 64 -10.68 -30.96 43.61
N MET A 65 -10.55 -31.19 42.30
CA MET A 65 -9.77 -32.30 41.74
C MET A 65 -8.27 -32.18 42.09
N GLN A 66 -7.71 -30.97 42.03
CA GLN A 66 -6.32 -30.71 42.38
C GLN A 66 -6.02 -31.01 43.85
N ARG A 67 -6.92 -30.63 44.77
CA ARG A 67 -6.79 -30.94 46.21
C ARG A 67 -6.77 -32.45 46.49
N ARG A 68 -7.39 -33.24 45.62
CA ARG A 68 -7.48 -34.71 45.75
C ARG A 68 -6.46 -35.47 44.89
N GLY A 69 -5.65 -34.77 44.09
CA GLY A 69 -4.70 -35.40 43.16
C GLY A 69 -5.40 -36.27 42.11
N ILE A 70 -6.55 -35.80 41.59
CA ILE A 70 -7.33 -36.49 40.55
C ILE A 70 -7.16 -35.72 39.24
N TRP A 71 -7.08 -36.43 38.12
CA TRP A 71 -7.01 -35.85 36.78
C TRP A 71 -8.09 -36.40 35.86
N ALA A 72 -8.56 -35.58 34.95
CA ALA A 72 -9.42 -36.00 33.85
C ALA A 72 -8.59 -36.51 32.65
N ASP A 73 -9.28 -37.01 31.63
CA ASP A 73 -8.63 -37.35 30.37
C ASP A 73 -8.18 -36.10 29.58
N SER A 74 -7.37 -36.32 28.55
CA SER A 74 -6.84 -35.23 27.72
C SER A 74 -7.89 -34.51 26.86
N LEU A 75 -9.03 -35.13 26.57
CA LEU A 75 -10.10 -34.53 25.76
C LEU A 75 -10.89 -33.51 26.58
N VAL A 76 -11.17 -33.83 27.84
CA VAL A 76 -11.86 -32.91 28.76
C VAL A 76 -11.02 -31.66 29.02
N TYR A 77 -9.72 -31.81 29.26
CA TYR A 77 -8.83 -30.64 29.39
C TYR A 77 -8.73 -29.84 28.08
N SER A 78 -8.76 -30.49 26.92
CA SER A 78 -8.82 -29.82 25.61
C SER A 78 -10.03 -28.88 25.51
N GLU A 79 -11.23 -29.34 25.90
CA GLU A 79 -12.43 -28.51 25.89
C GLU A 79 -12.36 -27.34 26.87
N LEU A 80 -11.77 -27.56 28.06
CA LEU A 80 -11.55 -26.48 29.01
C LEU A 80 -10.59 -25.41 28.47
N VAL A 81 -9.49 -25.82 27.83
CA VAL A 81 -8.54 -24.88 27.22
C VAL A 81 -9.19 -24.11 26.06
N LYS A 82 -10.02 -24.75 25.23
CA LYS A 82 -10.81 -24.05 24.20
C LYS A 82 -11.76 -23.03 24.83
N CYS A 83 -12.38 -23.34 25.97
CA CYS A 83 -13.22 -22.40 26.71
C CYS A 83 -12.41 -21.20 27.23
N CYS A 84 -11.21 -21.43 27.79
CA CYS A 84 -10.29 -20.37 28.20
C CYS A 84 -9.90 -19.46 27.02
N LEU A 85 -9.62 -20.03 25.86
CA LEU A 85 -9.31 -19.29 24.63
C LEU A 85 -10.47 -18.41 24.17
N ALA A 86 -11.69 -18.96 24.12
CA ALA A 86 -12.88 -18.24 23.69
C ALA A 86 -13.17 -17.02 24.59
N ARG A 87 -12.88 -17.11 25.90
CA ARG A 87 -13.11 -16.04 26.88
C ARG A 87 -11.88 -15.17 27.14
N ARG A 88 -10.76 -15.41 26.45
CA ARG A 88 -9.45 -14.78 26.70
C ARG A 88 -9.01 -14.84 28.18
N ALA A 89 -9.33 -15.95 28.85
CA ALA A 89 -9.13 -16.15 30.28
C ALA A 89 -7.70 -16.65 30.59
N VAL A 90 -6.72 -15.75 30.54
CA VAL A 90 -5.29 -16.08 30.64
C VAL A 90 -4.92 -16.74 31.97
N GLN A 91 -5.41 -16.20 33.09
CA GLN A 91 -5.06 -16.72 34.43
C GLN A 91 -5.63 -18.12 34.65
N GLN A 92 -6.87 -18.34 34.24
CA GLN A 92 -7.53 -19.64 34.29
C GLN A 92 -6.76 -20.65 33.44
N GLY A 93 -6.34 -20.27 32.22
CA GLY A 93 -5.48 -21.11 31.38
C GLY A 93 -4.17 -21.51 32.07
N LYS A 94 -3.50 -20.59 32.77
CA LYS A 94 -2.28 -20.88 33.56
C LYS A 94 -2.55 -21.82 34.74
N LEU A 95 -3.70 -21.69 35.40
CA LEU A 95 -4.11 -22.62 36.47
C LEU A 95 -4.37 -24.04 35.94
N VAL A 96 -5.04 -24.16 34.79
CA VAL A 96 -5.27 -25.45 34.12
C VAL A 96 -3.93 -26.08 33.74
N HIS A 97 -2.99 -25.30 33.17
CA HIS A 97 -1.64 -25.77 32.87
C HIS A 97 -0.92 -26.30 34.12
N LYS A 98 -0.92 -25.53 35.21
CA LYS A 98 -0.32 -25.93 36.50
C LYS A 98 -0.92 -27.22 37.07
N HIS A 99 -2.24 -27.40 36.95
CA HIS A 99 -2.91 -28.61 37.42
C HIS A 99 -2.53 -29.84 36.57
N VAL A 100 -2.56 -29.72 35.24
CA VAL A 100 -2.22 -30.81 34.31
C VAL A 100 -0.76 -31.24 34.43
N PHE A 101 0.16 -30.31 34.69
CA PHE A 101 1.60 -30.58 34.80
C PHE A 101 2.07 -30.74 36.26
N SER A 102 1.13 -30.89 37.21
CA SER A 102 1.47 -31.21 38.61
C SER A 102 1.94 -32.67 38.77
N ASN A 103 2.72 -32.94 39.83
CA ASN A 103 3.33 -34.24 40.08
C ASN A 103 2.28 -35.38 40.05
N GLY A 104 2.32 -36.23 39.01
CA GLY A 104 1.50 -37.44 38.91
C GLY A 104 0.85 -37.68 37.53
N TYR A 105 0.60 -36.63 36.75
CA TYR A 105 -0.01 -36.76 35.41
C TYR A 105 1.02 -36.55 34.30
N ARG A 106 1.05 -37.46 33.32
CA ARG A 106 1.88 -37.33 32.12
C ARG A 106 0.99 -36.96 30.93
N PRO A 107 0.89 -35.68 30.56
CA PRO A 107 0.06 -35.26 29.45
C PRO A 107 0.57 -35.86 28.13
N LYS A 108 -0.36 -36.35 27.30
CA LYS A 108 -0.05 -36.81 25.94
C LYS A 108 0.36 -35.63 25.07
N THR A 109 1.18 -35.88 24.03
CA THR A 109 1.63 -34.89 23.05
C THR A 109 0.50 -34.02 22.48
N PHE A 110 -0.68 -34.61 22.26
CA PHE A 110 -1.88 -33.88 21.84
C PHE A 110 -2.27 -32.75 22.80
N LEU A 111 -2.32 -33.02 24.11
CA LEU A 111 -2.72 -32.03 25.10
C LEU A 111 -1.63 -30.96 25.26
N THR A 112 -0.36 -31.35 25.22
CA THR A 112 0.77 -30.40 25.25
C THR A 112 0.74 -29.44 24.06
N ASN A 113 0.44 -29.94 22.85
CA ASN A 113 0.26 -29.10 21.65
C ASN A 113 -0.89 -28.08 21.82
N ILE A 114 -1.97 -28.46 22.51
CA ILE A 114 -3.09 -27.56 22.80
C ILE A 114 -2.66 -26.44 23.75
N PHE A 115 -1.86 -26.75 24.78
CA PHE A 115 -1.31 -25.74 25.68
C PHE A 115 -0.32 -24.80 24.97
N ILE A 116 0.54 -25.32 24.07
CA ILE A 116 1.42 -24.49 23.24
C ILE A 116 0.59 -23.52 22.41
N ASN A 117 -0.42 -24.00 21.68
CA ASN A 117 -1.32 -23.13 20.91
C ASN A 117 -2.08 -22.15 21.81
N MET A 118 -2.46 -22.54 23.03
CA MET A 118 -3.10 -21.66 24.00
C MET A 118 -2.19 -20.48 24.35
N TYR A 119 -0.93 -20.76 24.71
CA TYR A 119 0.05 -19.73 25.04
C TYR A 119 0.35 -18.81 23.86
N VAL A 120 0.51 -19.37 22.66
CA VAL A 120 0.67 -18.58 21.42
C VAL A 120 -0.51 -17.62 21.19
N LYS A 121 -1.75 -18.09 21.35
CA LYS A 121 -2.95 -17.26 21.18
C LYS A 121 -3.13 -16.21 22.28
N PHE A 122 -2.54 -16.41 23.45
CA PHE A 122 -2.46 -15.39 24.51
C PHE A 122 -1.28 -14.42 24.35
N GLY A 123 -0.44 -14.56 23.33
CA GLY A 123 0.75 -13.73 23.13
C GLY A 123 1.90 -14.05 24.09
N LEU A 124 1.85 -15.21 24.75
CA LEU A 124 2.81 -15.68 25.75
C LEU A 124 3.81 -16.64 25.10
N LEU A 125 4.66 -16.11 24.21
CA LEU A 125 5.54 -16.92 23.37
C LEU A 125 6.68 -17.59 24.15
N GLU A 126 7.15 -16.98 25.24
CA GLU A 126 8.19 -17.56 26.09
C GLU A 126 7.68 -18.80 26.83
N GLU A 127 6.47 -18.76 27.38
CA GLU A 127 5.85 -19.93 28.01
C GLU A 127 5.55 -21.03 26.99
N ALA A 128 5.14 -20.68 25.77
CA ALA A 128 4.98 -21.65 24.69
C ALA A 128 6.30 -22.34 24.33
N GLN A 129 7.40 -21.58 24.25
CA GLN A 129 8.74 -22.11 23.96
C GLN A 129 9.25 -22.99 25.10
N SER A 130 9.10 -22.57 26.36
CA SER A 130 9.49 -23.39 27.52
C SER A 130 8.78 -24.74 27.51
N LEU A 131 7.48 -24.73 27.23
CA LEU A 131 6.69 -25.95 27.17
C LEU A 131 7.11 -26.85 25.99
N PHE A 132 7.45 -26.25 24.84
CA PHE A 132 7.95 -26.96 23.67
C PHE A 132 9.34 -27.59 23.91
N ASP A 133 10.22 -26.92 24.64
CA ASP A 133 11.55 -27.43 24.99
C ASP A 133 11.49 -28.62 25.96
N GLU A 134 10.48 -28.65 26.84
CA GLU A 134 10.22 -29.75 27.78
C GLU A 134 9.58 -30.99 27.14
N MET A 135 9.12 -30.91 25.87
CA MET A 135 8.49 -32.04 25.21
C MET A 135 9.49 -33.19 24.95
N PRO A 136 9.18 -34.43 25.38
CA PRO A 136 10.04 -35.58 25.13
C PRO A 136 10.00 -36.05 23.67
N GLU A 137 8.85 -35.91 23.01
CA GLU A 137 8.64 -36.23 21.60
C GLU A 137 7.87 -35.10 20.92
N ARG A 138 8.43 -34.58 19.83
CA ARG A 138 7.84 -33.52 19.02
C ARG A 138 7.34 -34.10 17.70
N ASN A 139 6.14 -33.70 17.31
CA ASN A 139 5.54 -34.08 16.03
C ASN A 139 5.32 -32.87 15.13
N VAL A 140 4.83 -33.11 13.91
CA VAL A 140 4.58 -32.06 12.90
C VAL A 140 3.72 -30.91 13.46
N VAL A 141 2.73 -31.21 14.31
CA VAL A 141 1.84 -30.21 14.91
C VAL A 141 2.59 -29.31 15.91
N SER A 142 3.43 -29.88 16.77
CA SER A 142 4.24 -29.12 17.73
C SER A 142 5.18 -28.13 17.01
N TRP A 143 5.94 -28.63 16.02
CA TRP A 143 6.85 -27.83 15.20
C TRP A 143 6.12 -26.76 14.39
N THR A 144 5.04 -27.12 13.69
CA THR A 144 4.27 -26.17 12.88
C THR A 144 3.64 -25.06 13.71
N THR A 145 3.16 -25.38 14.92
CA THR A 145 2.59 -24.39 15.84
C THR A 145 3.65 -23.36 16.25
N MET A 146 4.84 -23.81 16.63
CA MET A 146 5.95 -22.90 17.00
C MET A 146 6.47 -22.09 15.83
N ILE A 147 6.66 -22.72 14.66
CA ILE A 147 7.07 -22.03 13.43
C ILE A 147 6.06 -20.95 13.04
N SER A 148 4.76 -21.26 13.09
CA SER A 148 3.70 -20.29 12.80
C SER A 148 3.69 -19.14 13.82
N ALA A 149 3.90 -19.45 15.11
CA ALA A 149 4.00 -18.45 16.16
C ALA A 149 5.20 -17.50 15.94
N TYR A 150 6.38 -18.05 15.61
CA TYR A 150 7.56 -17.26 15.28
C TYR A 150 7.39 -16.39 14.05
N SER A 151 6.79 -16.95 12.99
CA SER A 151 6.47 -16.22 11.76
C SER A 151 5.53 -15.04 12.04
N ASN A 152 4.45 -15.26 12.80
CA ASN A 152 3.48 -14.21 13.15
C ASN A 152 4.09 -13.15 14.10
N ALA A 153 5.05 -13.53 14.93
CA ALA A 153 5.79 -12.61 15.81
C ALA A 153 6.95 -11.88 15.09
N LYS A 154 7.13 -12.06 13.78
CA LYS A 154 8.24 -11.51 12.97
C LYS A 154 9.63 -11.94 13.46
N LEU A 155 9.73 -13.10 14.11
CA LEU A 155 10.99 -13.70 14.55
C LEU A 155 11.52 -14.64 13.45
N ASN A 156 11.84 -14.07 12.29
CA ASN A 156 12.14 -14.77 11.04
C ASN A 156 13.24 -15.84 11.20
N HIS A 157 14.34 -15.47 11.87
CA HIS A 157 15.45 -16.37 12.11
C HIS A 157 15.03 -17.62 12.91
N LYS A 158 14.21 -17.45 13.97
CA LYS A 158 13.74 -18.57 14.79
C LYS A 158 12.81 -19.50 14.03
N ALA A 159 11.98 -18.97 13.12
CA ALA A 159 11.12 -19.79 12.27
C ALA A 159 11.94 -20.68 11.32
N LEU A 160 12.98 -20.11 10.69
CA LEU A 160 13.90 -20.85 9.81
C LEU A 160 14.74 -21.86 10.58
N GLU A 161 15.28 -21.48 11.74
CA GLU A 161 16.04 -22.39 12.61
C GLU A 161 15.17 -23.57 13.08
N SER A 162 13.92 -23.30 13.46
CA SER A 162 12.97 -24.34 13.86
C SER A 162 12.67 -25.32 12.72
N LEU A 163 12.58 -24.87 11.46
CA LEU A 163 12.47 -25.77 10.31
C LEU A 163 13.71 -26.67 10.17
N VAL A 164 14.90 -26.11 10.35
CA VAL A 164 16.15 -26.89 10.28
C VAL A 164 16.21 -27.93 11.40
N LEU A 165 15.80 -27.58 12.62
CA LEU A 165 15.73 -28.51 13.74
C LEU A 165 14.69 -29.61 13.51
N MET A 166 13.50 -29.25 13.02
CA MET A 166 12.46 -30.20 12.64
C MET A 166 12.98 -31.25 11.64
N LEU A 167 13.71 -30.81 10.60
CA LEU A 167 14.32 -31.69 9.61
C LEU A 167 15.46 -32.55 10.20
N ARG A 168 16.20 -32.05 11.19
CA ARG A 168 17.26 -32.81 11.89
C ARG A 168 16.71 -33.87 12.85
N GLU A 169 15.49 -33.67 13.35
CA GLU A 169 14.75 -34.66 14.15
C GLU A 169 13.96 -35.65 13.25
N ASP A 170 14.23 -35.70 11.95
CA ASP A 170 13.56 -36.55 10.95
C ASP A 170 12.02 -36.36 10.90
N VAL A 171 11.52 -35.19 11.31
CA VAL A 171 10.11 -34.85 11.23
C VAL A 171 9.85 -34.12 9.91
N MET A 172 9.08 -34.73 9.00
CA MET A 172 8.82 -34.16 7.68
C MET A 172 7.87 -32.94 7.74
N PRO A 173 8.26 -31.78 7.21
CA PRO A 173 7.38 -30.61 7.09
C PRO A 173 6.19 -30.89 6.18
N ASN A 174 5.03 -30.33 6.51
CA ASN A 174 3.84 -30.38 5.66
C ASN A 174 3.59 -29.02 4.96
N SER A 175 2.51 -28.93 4.18
CA SER A 175 2.13 -27.70 3.47
C SER A 175 1.93 -26.50 4.39
N PHE A 176 1.35 -26.71 5.58
CA PHE A 176 1.19 -25.66 6.60
C PHE A 176 2.52 -25.20 7.21
N THR A 177 3.46 -26.12 7.41
CA THR A 177 4.82 -25.80 7.87
C THR A 177 5.50 -24.88 6.85
N TYR A 178 5.57 -25.29 5.58
CA TYR A 178 6.21 -24.48 4.54
C TYR A 178 5.52 -23.14 4.31
N SER A 179 4.18 -23.11 4.29
CA SER A 179 3.43 -21.85 4.18
C SER A 179 3.74 -20.87 5.33
N SER A 180 3.97 -21.39 6.54
CA SER A 180 4.33 -20.58 7.71
C SER A 180 5.79 -20.08 7.64
N VAL A 181 6.72 -20.93 7.19
CA VAL A 181 8.15 -20.56 7.05
C VAL A 181 8.35 -19.57 5.89
N LEU A 182 7.67 -19.76 4.76
CA LEU A 182 7.73 -18.85 3.62
C LEU A 182 7.32 -17.43 4.01
N ARG A 183 6.26 -17.28 4.83
CA ARG A 183 5.84 -15.97 5.35
C ARG A 183 6.93 -15.27 6.19
N ALA A 184 7.80 -16.04 6.82
CA ALA A 184 8.92 -15.53 7.61
C ALA A 184 10.19 -15.28 6.78
N CYS A 185 10.16 -15.53 5.46
CA CYS A 185 11.30 -15.36 4.59
C CYS A 185 11.40 -13.91 4.10
N ASP A 186 12.57 -13.30 4.31
CA ASP A 186 12.87 -11.91 3.97
C ASP A 186 14.07 -11.78 2.99
N GLY A 187 14.57 -12.90 2.47
CA GLY A 187 15.75 -12.91 1.62
C GLY A 187 15.68 -13.93 0.48
N LEU A 188 16.06 -13.48 -0.72
CA LEU A 188 16.03 -14.29 -1.95
C LEU A 188 16.83 -15.59 -1.86
N TRP A 189 17.96 -15.56 -1.14
CA TRP A 189 18.78 -16.74 -0.92
C TRP A 189 18.02 -17.83 -0.15
N TYR A 190 17.40 -17.49 0.98
CA TYR A 190 16.62 -18.42 1.78
C TYR A 190 15.37 -18.89 1.03
N LEU A 191 14.72 -18.00 0.29
CA LEU A 191 13.55 -18.35 -0.52
C LEU A 191 13.87 -19.42 -1.57
N LYS A 192 14.98 -19.26 -2.31
CA LYS A 192 15.41 -20.27 -3.30
C LYS A 192 15.72 -21.61 -2.63
N GLN A 193 16.34 -21.62 -1.45
CA GLN A 193 16.58 -22.86 -0.70
C GLN A 193 15.28 -23.54 -0.24
N LEU A 194 14.34 -22.76 0.30
CA LEU A 194 13.02 -23.27 0.70
C LEU A 194 12.25 -23.81 -0.50
N HIS A 195 12.27 -23.10 -1.63
CA HIS A 195 11.64 -23.54 -2.86
C HIS A 195 12.21 -24.88 -3.36
N CYS A 196 13.54 -25.02 -3.40
CA CYS A 196 14.18 -26.31 -3.69
C CYS A 196 13.79 -27.40 -2.68
N SER A 197 13.69 -27.07 -1.40
CA SER A 197 13.27 -28.03 -0.37
C SER A 197 11.82 -28.48 -0.57
N ILE A 198 10.91 -27.58 -0.96
CA ILE A 198 9.51 -27.87 -1.25
C ILE A 198 9.39 -28.88 -2.40
N ILE A 199 10.13 -28.65 -3.49
CA ILE A 199 10.17 -29.55 -4.65
C ILE A 199 10.70 -30.93 -4.22
N ARG A 200 11.75 -30.97 -3.38
CA ARG A 200 12.32 -32.24 -2.89
C ARG A 200 11.36 -33.05 -2.02
N VAL A 201 10.44 -32.38 -1.32
CA VAL A 201 9.44 -33.04 -0.45
C VAL A 201 8.15 -33.38 -1.23
N GLY A 202 8.02 -32.96 -2.49
CA GLY A 202 6.85 -33.24 -3.32
C GLY A 202 5.65 -32.33 -3.04
N LEU A 203 5.89 -31.13 -2.49
CA LEU A 203 4.86 -30.16 -2.16
C LEU A 203 4.75 -29.02 -3.19
N GLU A 204 5.44 -29.13 -4.31
CA GLU A 204 5.41 -28.13 -5.38
C GLU A 204 4.02 -27.97 -5.98
N SER A 205 3.16 -29.00 -5.95
CA SER A 205 1.79 -28.93 -6.48
C SER A 205 0.74 -28.47 -5.46
N ASP A 206 1.12 -28.25 -4.20
CA ASP A 206 0.18 -27.81 -3.15
C ASP A 206 -0.22 -26.34 -3.34
N VAL A 207 -1.53 -26.08 -3.35
CA VAL A 207 -2.14 -24.76 -3.61
C VAL A 207 -1.67 -23.71 -2.59
N PHE A 208 -1.59 -24.08 -1.31
CA PHE A 208 -1.21 -23.15 -0.24
C PHE A 208 0.28 -22.81 -0.31
N VAL A 209 1.12 -23.82 -0.58
CA VAL A 209 2.56 -23.62 -0.75
C VAL A 209 2.85 -22.76 -1.98
N ARG A 210 2.18 -23.00 -3.12
CA ARG A 210 2.34 -22.17 -4.33
C ARG A 210 1.90 -20.74 -4.12
N SER A 211 0.73 -20.52 -3.51
CA SER A 211 0.25 -19.17 -3.19
C SER A 211 1.25 -18.43 -2.28
N ALA A 212 1.79 -19.10 -1.26
CA ALA A 212 2.82 -18.54 -0.40
C ALA A 212 4.16 -18.26 -1.14
N LEU A 213 4.59 -19.13 -2.06
CA LEU A 213 5.78 -18.89 -2.90
C LEU A 213 5.59 -17.67 -3.79
N ILE A 214 4.45 -17.56 -4.47
CA ILE A 214 4.11 -16.40 -5.32
C ILE A 214 4.13 -15.12 -4.51
N ASP A 215 3.46 -15.10 -3.34
CA ASP A 215 3.42 -13.93 -2.45
C ASP A 215 4.83 -13.48 -2.04
N VAL A 216 5.71 -14.40 -1.62
CA VAL A 216 7.05 -14.06 -1.16
C VAL A 216 7.98 -13.67 -2.30
N TYR A 217 7.96 -14.36 -3.45
CA TYR A 217 8.73 -13.92 -4.63
C TYR A 217 8.31 -12.51 -5.06
N SER A 218 7.01 -12.23 -5.04
CA SER A 218 6.47 -10.93 -5.45
C SER A 218 6.81 -9.82 -4.48
N LYS A 219 6.81 -10.09 -3.16
CA LYS A 219 7.28 -9.14 -2.13
C LYS A 219 8.76 -8.81 -2.26
N LEU A 220 9.57 -9.73 -2.79
CA LEU A 220 10.99 -9.52 -3.05
C LEU A 220 11.27 -9.01 -4.47
N GLY A 221 10.23 -8.63 -5.23
CA GLY A 221 10.34 -8.04 -6.58
C GLY A 221 10.64 -9.05 -7.70
N GLU A 222 10.66 -10.35 -7.42
CA GLU A 222 11.00 -11.41 -8.38
C GLU A 222 9.78 -11.94 -9.14
N LEU A 223 9.10 -11.06 -9.88
CA LEU A 223 7.85 -11.37 -10.59
C LEU A 223 8.02 -12.51 -11.62
N HIS A 224 9.18 -12.61 -12.29
CA HIS A 224 9.43 -13.69 -13.24
C HIS A 224 9.48 -15.07 -12.55
N ASN A 225 10.08 -15.15 -11.36
CA ASN A 225 10.10 -16.41 -10.60
C ASN A 225 8.71 -16.75 -10.06
N ALA A 226 7.93 -15.76 -9.63
CA ALA A 226 6.53 -15.95 -9.25
C ALA A 226 5.69 -16.48 -10.43
N LEU A 227 5.88 -15.94 -11.63
CA LEU A 227 5.22 -16.41 -12.85
C LEU A 227 5.67 -17.81 -13.26
N GLY A 228 6.94 -18.17 -13.03
CA GLY A 228 7.45 -19.54 -13.20
C GLY A 228 6.70 -20.54 -12.33
N VAL A 229 6.61 -20.26 -11.01
CA VAL A 229 5.84 -21.08 -10.05
C VAL A 229 4.37 -21.20 -10.46
N PHE A 230 3.79 -20.14 -11.04
CA PHE A 230 2.43 -20.16 -11.56
C PHE A 230 2.27 -21.06 -12.81
N ASN A 231 3.17 -20.93 -13.79
CA ASN A 231 3.07 -21.64 -15.06
C ASN A 231 3.37 -23.14 -14.95
N GLU A 232 4.03 -23.59 -13.88
CA GLU A 232 4.24 -25.02 -13.58
C GLU A 232 2.94 -25.74 -13.14
N MET A 233 1.80 -25.06 -13.07
CA MET A 233 0.52 -25.66 -12.70
C MET A 233 -0.16 -26.37 -13.87
N VAL A 234 -0.53 -27.64 -13.66
CA VAL A 234 -1.32 -28.43 -14.62
C VAL A 234 -2.83 -28.20 -14.46
N THR A 235 -3.30 -28.00 -13.23
CA THR A 235 -4.68 -27.65 -12.89
C THR A 235 -4.70 -26.33 -12.12
N GLY A 236 -5.27 -25.29 -12.71
CA GLY A 236 -5.39 -23.98 -12.07
C GLY A 236 -6.30 -24.03 -10.84
N ASP A 237 -5.96 -23.26 -9.80
CA ASP A 237 -6.80 -23.00 -8.63
C ASP A 237 -7.06 -21.49 -8.51
N LEU A 238 -8.26 -21.10 -8.08
CA LEU A 238 -8.65 -19.69 -7.98
C LEU A 238 -7.79 -18.91 -6.98
N VAL A 239 -7.37 -19.54 -5.87
CA VAL A 239 -6.47 -18.93 -4.88
C VAL A 239 -5.15 -18.55 -5.53
N VAL A 240 -4.62 -19.40 -6.42
CA VAL A 240 -3.34 -19.16 -7.09
C VAL A 240 -3.48 -18.10 -8.18
N TRP A 241 -4.59 -18.09 -8.93
CA TRP A 241 -4.92 -17.00 -9.86
C TRP A 241 -5.01 -15.64 -9.15
N ASN A 242 -5.71 -15.57 -8.03
CA ASN A 242 -5.80 -14.35 -7.22
C ASN A 242 -4.43 -13.92 -6.69
N SER A 243 -3.59 -14.89 -6.27
CA SER A 243 -2.23 -14.61 -5.79
C SER A 243 -1.35 -14.00 -6.88
N ILE A 244 -1.36 -14.55 -8.10
CA ILE A 244 -0.50 -14.06 -9.19
C ILE A 244 -1.01 -12.73 -9.77
N ILE A 245 -2.33 -12.56 -9.95
CA ILE A 245 -2.89 -11.29 -10.43
C ILE A 245 -2.63 -10.18 -9.40
N GLY A 246 -2.84 -10.48 -8.12
CA GLY A 246 -2.54 -9.56 -7.02
C GLY A 246 -1.06 -9.19 -6.95
N ALA A 247 -0.15 -10.15 -7.12
CA ALA A 247 1.29 -9.94 -7.15
C ALA A 247 1.74 -8.94 -8.23
N PHE A 248 1.29 -9.13 -9.47
CA PHE A 248 1.62 -8.23 -10.58
C PHE A 248 0.97 -6.84 -10.40
N ALA A 249 -0.31 -6.79 -9.99
CA ALA A 249 -1.00 -5.54 -9.71
C ALA A 249 -0.33 -4.74 -8.57
N GLN A 250 0.20 -5.42 -7.55
CA GLN A 250 0.90 -4.79 -6.43
C GLN A 250 2.25 -4.19 -6.81
N ASN A 251 2.99 -4.83 -7.72
CA ASN A 251 4.30 -4.38 -8.17
C ASN A 251 4.26 -3.45 -9.38
N SER A 252 3.10 -2.81 -9.64
CA SER A 252 2.90 -1.82 -10.72
C SER A 252 3.04 -2.37 -12.14
N ASP A 253 3.04 -3.68 -12.33
CA ASP A 253 2.96 -4.32 -13.64
C ASP A 253 1.49 -4.62 -13.97
N GLY A 254 0.77 -3.55 -14.30
CA GLY A 254 -0.66 -3.62 -14.58
C GLY A 254 -0.99 -4.39 -15.86
N ASP A 255 -0.11 -4.37 -16.85
CA ASP A 255 -0.35 -5.02 -18.15
C ASP A 255 -0.39 -6.53 -18.00
N GLU A 256 0.60 -7.12 -17.32
CA GLU A 256 0.62 -8.56 -17.10
C GLU A 256 -0.48 -9.01 -16.13
N ALA A 257 -0.85 -8.19 -15.14
CA ALA A 257 -2.01 -8.46 -14.29
C ALA A 257 -3.32 -8.57 -15.10
N LEU A 258 -3.52 -7.69 -16.08
CA LEU A 258 -4.68 -7.74 -16.98
C LEU A 258 -4.61 -8.92 -17.96
N ASN A 259 -3.41 -9.28 -18.44
CA ASN A 259 -3.19 -10.46 -19.27
C ASN A 259 -3.53 -11.75 -18.52
N LEU A 260 -3.05 -11.89 -17.28
CA LEU A 260 -3.38 -12.99 -16.37
C LEU A 260 -4.88 -13.05 -16.08
N PHE A 261 -5.55 -11.91 -15.87
CA PHE A 261 -7.00 -11.86 -15.72
C PHE A 261 -7.75 -12.38 -16.96
N LYS A 262 -7.30 -12.01 -18.17
CA LYS A 262 -7.87 -12.55 -19.42
C LYS A 262 -7.65 -14.06 -19.53
N ARG A 263 -6.45 -14.56 -19.19
CA ARG A 263 -6.14 -16.00 -19.17
C ARG A 263 -7.02 -16.75 -18.16
N MET A 264 -7.20 -16.20 -16.97
CA MET A 264 -8.09 -16.74 -15.92
C MET A 264 -9.53 -16.89 -16.42
N LYS A 265 -10.07 -15.83 -17.05
CA LYS A 265 -11.40 -15.84 -17.67
C LYS A 265 -11.50 -16.86 -18.81
N GLY A 266 -10.50 -16.93 -19.68
CA GLY A 266 -10.43 -17.89 -20.78
C GLY A 266 -10.36 -19.34 -20.31
N ALA A 267 -9.77 -19.59 -19.14
CA ALA A 267 -9.74 -20.89 -18.46
C ALA A 267 -11.05 -21.23 -17.72
N GLY A 268 -12.07 -20.35 -17.77
CA GLY A 268 -13.40 -20.61 -17.20
C GLY A 268 -13.55 -20.27 -15.71
N PHE A 269 -12.56 -19.63 -15.09
CA PHE A 269 -12.64 -19.24 -13.68
C PHE A 269 -13.47 -17.95 -13.49
N ALA A 270 -14.32 -17.94 -12.46
CA ALA A 270 -15.06 -16.74 -12.08
C ALA A 270 -14.13 -15.72 -11.42
N ALA A 271 -14.42 -14.43 -11.61
CA ALA A 271 -13.67 -13.36 -10.99
C ALA A 271 -14.37 -12.96 -9.70
N GLU A 272 -13.74 -13.26 -8.57
CA GLU A 272 -14.25 -12.90 -7.24
C GLU A 272 -13.78 -11.50 -6.82
N GLU A 273 -14.26 -11.03 -5.67
CA GLU A 273 -13.95 -9.72 -5.11
C GLU A 273 -12.44 -9.40 -5.06
N ALA A 274 -11.62 -10.36 -4.60
CA ALA A 274 -10.16 -10.21 -4.54
C ALA A 274 -9.52 -10.07 -5.94
N THR A 275 -10.03 -10.80 -6.94
CA THR A 275 -9.59 -10.66 -8.33
C THR A 275 -9.96 -9.28 -8.86
N LEU A 276 -11.22 -8.86 -8.67
CA LEU A 276 -11.72 -7.58 -9.18
C LEU A 276 -10.97 -6.41 -8.54
N THR A 277 -10.68 -6.46 -7.24
CA THR A 277 -9.86 -5.46 -6.55
C THR A 277 -8.46 -5.35 -7.16
N SER A 278 -7.81 -6.48 -7.44
CA SER A 278 -6.48 -6.51 -8.07
C SER A 278 -6.52 -5.95 -9.50
N VAL A 279 -7.56 -6.28 -10.27
CA VAL A 279 -7.76 -5.75 -11.63
C VAL A 279 -8.06 -4.24 -11.60
N LEU A 280 -8.87 -3.75 -10.67
CA LEU A 280 -9.12 -2.31 -10.50
C LEU A 280 -7.85 -1.55 -10.15
N ARG A 281 -6.97 -2.12 -9.33
CA ARG A 281 -5.64 -1.57 -9.06
C ARG A 281 -4.79 -1.50 -10.33
N ALA A 282 -4.78 -2.54 -11.17
CA ALA A 282 -4.10 -2.49 -12.46
C ALA A 282 -4.68 -1.40 -13.38
N CYS A 283 -6.01 -1.29 -13.46
CA CYS A 283 -6.70 -0.22 -14.19
C CYS A 283 -6.31 1.17 -13.65
N THR A 284 -6.09 1.31 -12.36
CA THR A 284 -5.68 2.55 -11.71
C THR A 284 -4.27 2.98 -12.13
N VAL A 285 -3.30 2.06 -12.07
CA VAL A 285 -1.90 2.31 -12.48
C VAL A 285 -1.82 2.68 -13.96
N LEU A 286 -2.53 1.93 -14.79
CA LEU A 286 -2.61 2.16 -16.23
C LEU A 286 -3.65 3.21 -16.63
N ALA A 287 -4.35 3.82 -15.65
CA ALA A 287 -5.53 4.71 -15.75
C ALA A 287 -6.55 4.38 -16.89
N LEU A 288 -6.85 3.09 -17.05
CA LEU A 288 -7.75 2.53 -18.06
C LEU A 288 -9.21 2.64 -17.61
N LEU A 289 -9.80 3.84 -17.74
CA LEU A 289 -11.16 4.13 -17.26
C LEU A 289 -12.23 3.20 -17.85
N GLU A 290 -12.20 2.95 -19.16
CA GLU A 290 -13.23 2.15 -19.82
C GLU A 290 -13.17 0.67 -19.39
N LEU A 291 -11.97 0.13 -19.16
CA LEU A 291 -11.83 -1.21 -18.58
C LEU A 291 -12.29 -1.22 -17.12
N GLY A 292 -11.95 -0.18 -16.34
CA GLY A 292 -12.45 0.02 -14.98
C GLY A 292 -13.99 0.01 -14.91
N ARG A 293 -14.66 0.68 -15.86
CA ARG A 293 -16.13 0.66 -15.99
C ARG A 293 -16.68 -0.73 -16.29
N GLN A 294 -16.03 -1.50 -17.17
CA GLN A 294 -16.43 -2.90 -17.44
C GLN A 294 -16.30 -3.77 -16.19
N VAL A 295 -15.23 -3.59 -15.42
CA VAL A 295 -14.99 -4.29 -14.15
C VAL A 295 -16.00 -3.85 -13.09
N HIS A 296 -16.38 -2.58 -13.03
CA HIS A 296 -17.43 -2.08 -12.13
C HIS A 296 -18.77 -2.78 -12.38
N VAL A 297 -19.17 -3.01 -13.64
CA VAL A 297 -20.39 -3.78 -13.95
C VAL A 297 -20.35 -5.19 -13.33
N HIS A 298 -19.17 -5.80 -13.25
CA HIS A 298 -19.00 -7.10 -12.58
C HIS A 298 -19.05 -6.96 -11.06
N ALA A 299 -18.44 -5.91 -10.52
CA ALA A 299 -18.42 -5.59 -9.10
C ALA A 299 -19.82 -5.34 -8.51
N VAL A 300 -20.75 -4.77 -9.30
CA VAL A 300 -22.15 -4.55 -8.87
C VAL A 300 -22.84 -5.84 -8.40
N LYS A 301 -22.43 -7.01 -8.89
CA LYS A 301 -22.97 -8.31 -8.46
C LYS A 301 -22.64 -8.65 -7.00
N TYR A 302 -21.57 -8.09 -6.46
CA TYR A 302 -21.08 -8.29 -5.09
C TYR A 302 -21.56 -7.18 -4.15
N GLY A 303 -22.73 -6.61 -4.45
CA GLY A 303 -23.22 -5.35 -3.90
C GLY A 303 -22.86 -5.08 -2.43
N GLN A 304 -22.44 -3.84 -2.18
CA GLN A 304 -22.10 -3.30 -0.84
C GLN A 304 -20.82 -3.82 -0.18
N ASP A 305 -19.97 -4.57 -0.87
CA ASP A 305 -18.63 -4.83 -0.32
C ASP A 305 -17.79 -3.54 -0.20
N LEU A 306 -17.32 -3.26 1.01
CA LEU A 306 -16.63 -2.01 1.35
C LEU A 306 -15.25 -1.93 0.69
N ILE A 307 -14.53 -3.04 0.58
CA ILE A 307 -13.17 -3.11 0.02
C ILE A 307 -13.22 -2.83 -1.48
N LEU A 308 -14.12 -3.50 -2.19
CA LEU A 308 -14.34 -3.37 -3.61
C LEU A 308 -14.89 -1.98 -3.98
N ASN A 309 -15.79 -1.42 -3.17
CA ASN A 309 -16.25 -0.03 -3.35
C ASN A 309 -15.12 0.97 -3.14
N ASN A 310 -14.27 0.78 -2.13
CA ASN A 310 -13.08 1.62 -1.92
C ASN A 310 -12.10 1.52 -3.10
N ALA A 311 -11.90 0.32 -3.67
CA ALA A 311 -11.09 0.12 -4.87
C ALA A 311 -11.69 0.79 -6.13
N LEU A 312 -13.02 0.75 -6.28
CA LEU A 312 -13.73 1.47 -7.35
C LEU A 312 -13.59 2.98 -7.21
N LEU A 313 -13.72 3.51 -6.00
CA LEU A 313 -13.50 4.93 -5.71
C LEU A 313 -12.09 5.36 -6.11
N ASP A 314 -11.06 4.64 -5.64
CA ASP A 314 -9.66 4.95 -5.97
C ASP A 314 -9.43 4.93 -7.49
N MET A 315 -9.95 3.90 -8.16
CA MET A 315 -9.85 3.77 -9.62
C MET A 315 -10.51 4.94 -10.35
N TYR A 316 -11.74 5.31 -10.01
CA TYR A 316 -12.43 6.41 -10.67
C TYR A 316 -11.77 7.77 -10.42
N CYS A 317 -11.37 8.05 -9.17
CA CYS A 317 -10.66 9.29 -8.82
C CYS A 317 -9.33 9.42 -9.58
N LYS A 318 -8.52 8.35 -9.60
CA LYS A 318 -7.21 8.32 -10.29
C LYS A 318 -7.30 8.12 -11.80
N CYS A 319 -8.48 7.87 -12.35
CA CYS A 319 -8.76 7.93 -13.79
C CYS A 319 -9.39 9.28 -14.20
N GLY A 320 -9.64 10.18 -13.25
CA GLY A 320 -10.24 11.49 -13.50
C GLY A 320 -11.73 11.44 -13.84
N SER A 321 -12.46 10.42 -13.39
CA SER A 321 -13.94 10.35 -13.53
C SER A 321 -14.61 10.59 -12.18
N LEU A 322 -14.64 11.85 -11.75
CA LEU A 322 -15.22 12.21 -10.45
C LEU A 322 -16.74 12.01 -10.39
N GLU A 323 -17.45 12.11 -11.51
CA GLU A 323 -18.89 11.84 -11.56
C GLU A 323 -19.18 10.39 -11.17
N ASP A 324 -18.47 9.44 -11.78
CA ASP A 324 -18.57 8.02 -11.45
C ASP A 324 -18.14 7.75 -9.99
N ALA A 325 -17.04 8.37 -9.54
CA ALA A 325 -16.57 8.25 -8.16
C ALA A 325 -17.63 8.74 -7.15
N ASN A 326 -18.23 9.90 -7.39
CA ASN A 326 -19.25 10.47 -6.53
C ASN A 326 -20.53 9.62 -6.50
N SER A 327 -20.91 9.03 -7.65
CA SER A 327 -22.01 8.08 -7.77
C SER A 327 -21.78 6.84 -6.90
N VAL A 328 -20.59 6.24 -6.96
CA VAL A 328 -20.21 5.12 -6.07
C VAL A 328 -20.24 5.57 -4.61
N PHE A 329 -19.60 6.69 -4.27
CA PHE A 329 -19.47 7.19 -2.90
C PHE A 329 -20.84 7.44 -2.26
N THR A 330 -21.75 8.09 -2.97
CA THR A 330 -23.09 8.41 -2.44
C THR A 330 -23.93 7.14 -2.23
N ARG A 331 -23.74 6.12 -3.08
CA ARG A 331 -24.45 4.84 -2.99
C ARG A 331 -23.94 3.90 -1.90
N MET A 332 -22.76 4.16 -1.33
CA MET A 332 -22.23 3.36 -0.22
C MET A 332 -23.04 3.56 1.05
N VAL A 333 -23.56 2.48 1.63
CA VAL A 333 -24.32 2.49 2.89
C VAL A 333 -23.40 2.78 4.07
N GLU A 334 -22.30 2.03 4.17
CA GLU A 334 -21.25 2.24 5.15
C GLU A 334 -20.04 2.88 4.46
N LYS A 335 -19.43 3.85 5.14
CA LYS A 335 -18.22 4.54 4.68
C LYS A 335 -17.22 4.50 5.81
N ASP A 336 -16.05 3.95 5.55
CA ASP A 336 -14.96 3.95 6.51
C ASP A 336 -13.99 5.09 6.25
N VAL A 337 -12.96 5.20 7.09
CA VAL A 337 -11.91 6.20 6.93
C VAL A 337 -11.24 6.12 5.55
N ILE A 338 -11.18 4.94 4.92
CA ILE A 338 -10.60 4.74 3.60
C ILE A 338 -11.51 5.35 2.53
N SER A 339 -12.83 5.11 2.58
CA SER A 339 -13.80 5.72 1.65
C SER A 339 -13.70 7.24 1.64
N TRP A 340 -13.74 7.85 2.83
CA TRP A 340 -13.66 9.31 2.99
C TRP A 340 -12.31 9.86 2.52
N SER A 341 -11.20 9.25 2.96
CA SER A 341 -9.86 9.73 2.61
C SER A 341 -9.59 9.63 1.11
N THR A 342 -10.04 8.55 0.47
CA THR A 342 -9.89 8.33 -0.98
C THR A 342 -10.63 9.40 -1.77
N MET A 343 -11.88 9.71 -1.39
CA MET A 343 -12.67 10.73 -2.07
C MET A 343 -12.12 12.15 -1.84
N ILE A 344 -11.69 12.48 -0.62
CA ILE A 344 -11.07 13.78 -0.30
C ILE A 344 -9.79 13.98 -1.12
N ALA A 345 -8.87 13.01 -1.10
CA ALA A 345 -7.64 13.07 -1.88
C ALA A 345 -7.92 13.11 -3.39
N GLY A 346 -8.89 12.31 -3.85
CA GLY A 346 -9.32 12.28 -5.25
C GLY A 346 -9.87 13.62 -5.74
N LEU A 347 -10.74 14.28 -4.97
CA LEU A 347 -11.24 15.62 -5.29
C LEU A 347 -10.09 16.65 -5.37
N ALA A 348 -9.19 16.62 -4.39
CA ALA A 348 -8.04 17.53 -4.34
C ALA A 348 -7.10 17.35 -5.55
N GLN A 349 -6.76 16.10 -5.90
CA GLN A 349 -5.96 15.75 -7.08
C GLN A 349 -6.65 16.08 -8.40
N ASN A 350 -7.96 16.28 -8.41
CA ASN A 350 -8.73 16.68 -9.58
C ASN A 350 -9.01 18.19 -9.67
N GLY A 351 -8.42 18.98 -8.78
CA GLY A 351 -8.56 20.43 -8.74
C GLY A 351 -9.80 20.90 -7.99
N PHE A 352 -10.65 20.01 -7.48
CA PHE A 352 -11.87 20.36 -6.75
C PHE A 352 -11.59 20.56 -5.25
N SER A 353 -10.56 21.35 -4.93
CA SER A 353 -10.07 21.53 -3.55
C SER A 353 -11.13 21.99 -2.57
N GLN A 354 -12.02 22.91 -2.97
CA GLN A 354 -13.08 23.40 -2.08
C GLN A 354 -14.12 22.32 -1.76
N GLU A 355 -14.38 21.41 -2.70
CA GLU A 355 -15.26 20.26 -2.48
C GLU A 355 -14.59 19.23 -1.57
N ALA A 356 -13.27 19.02 -1.71
CA ALA A 356 -12.50 18.17 -0.82
C ALA A 356 -12.58 18.65 0.65
N LEU A 357 -12.44 19.95 0.88
CA LEU A 357 -12.56 20.54 2.23
C LEU A 357 -13.99 20.44 2.78
N ARG A 358 -15.01 20.68 1.95
CA ARG A 358 -16.41 20.46 2.34
C ARG A 358 -16.67 19.01 2.74
N LEU A 359 -16.10 18.06 2.00
CA LEU A 359 -16.23 16.63 2.29
C LEU A 359 -15.49 16.24 3.58
N PHE A 360 -14.34 16.87 3.87
CA PHE A 360 -13.65 16.72 5.14
C PHE A 360 -14.47 17.20 6.34
N GLU A 361 -15.18 18.32 6.22
CA GLU A 361 -16.13 18.77 7.25
C GLU A 361 -17.26 17.76 7.46
N GLN A 362 -17.82 17.21 6.38
CA GLN A 362 -18.84 16.16 6.47
C GLN A 362 -18.32 14.89 7.14
N MET A 363 -17.06 14.50 6.86
CA MET A 363 -16.39 13.37 7.53
C MET A 363 -16.33 13.60 9.05
N LYS A 364 -15.93 14.79 9.50
CA LYS A 364 -15.88 15.14 10.93
C LYS A 364 -17.28 15.06 11.57
N ILE A 365 -18.31 15.58 10.90
CA ILE A 365 -19.70 15.53 11.38
C ILE A 365 -20.20 14.08 11.47
N SER A 366 -19.78 13.20 10.56
CA SER A 366 -20.14 11.77 10.59
C SER A 366 -19.54 11.00 11.78
N GLY A 367 -18.60 11.60 12.52
CA GLY A 367 -17.88 10.94 13.61
C GLY A 367 -16.72 10.04 13.17
N THR A 368 -16.46 9.93 11.86
CA THR A 368 -15.31 9.19 11.33
C THR A 368 -14.03 9.96 11.59
N LYS A 369 -13.08 9.37 12.32
CA LYS A 369 -11.82 10.03 12.66
C LYS A 369 -10.90 10.13 11.44
N PRO A 370 -10.36 11.32 11.12
CA PRO A 370 -9.32 11.48 10.11
C PRO A 370 -8.10 10.62 10.41
N ASN A 371 -7.43 10.12 9.37
CA ASN A 371 -6.14 9.46 9.47
C ASN A 371 -5.05 10.25 8.73
N TYR A 372 -3.83 9.70 8.73
CA TYR A 372 -2.66 10.26 8.04
C TYR A 372 -2.97 10.68 6.58
N ILE A 373 -3.66 9.82 5.83
CA ILE A 373 -3.98 10.07 4.41
C ILE A 373 -5.07 11.13 4.26
N THR A 374 -6.04 11.20 5.19
CA THR A 374 -7.07 12.25 5.20
C THR A 374 -6.43 13.63 5.30
N ILE A 375 -5.54 13.84 6.27
CA ILE A 375 -4.90 15.14 6.50
C ILE A 375 -3.97 15.50 5.34
N LEU A 376 -3.25 14.53 4.78
CA LEU A 376 -2.47 14.74 3.57
C LEU A 376 -3.34 15.27 2.41
N GLY A 377 -4.51 14.67 2.19
CA GLY A 377 -5.47 15.14 1.17
C GLY A 377 -5.98 16.55 1.43
N VAL A 378 -6.24 16.90 2.68
CA VAL A 378 -6.66 18.25 3.11
C VAL A 378 -5.55 19.28 2.86
N LEU A 379 -4.31 19.00 3.28
CA LEU A 379 -3.17 19.90 3.06
C LEU A 379 -2.87 20.07 1.56
N PHE A 380 -2.99 18.99 0.78
CA PHE A 380 -2.86 19.06 -0.67
C PHE A 380 -3.94 19.98 -1.28
N ALA A 381 -5.20 19.86 -0.83
CA ALA A 381 -6.29 20.71 -1.26
C ALA A 381 -6.02 22.19 -0.91
N CYS A 382 -5.59 22.47 0.32
CA CYS A 382 -5.23 23.82 0.77
C CYS A 382 -4.09 24.41 -0.07
N SER A 383 -3.02 23.64 -0.30
CA SER A 383 -1.88 24.07 -1.15
C SER A 383 -2.34 24.49 -2.54
N HIS A 384 -3.18 23.68 -3.17
CA HIS A 384 -3.64 23.88 -4.54
C HIS A 384 -4.83 24.83 -4.68
N ALA A 385 -5.39 25.31 -3.56
CA ALA A 385 -6.41 26.36 -3.52
C ALA A 385 -5.85 27.70 -3.00
N GLY A 386 -4.57 27.75 -2.59
CA GLY A 386 -3.97 28.94 -2.00
C GLY A 386 -4.50 29.28 -0.60
N LEU A 387 -5.06 28.30 0.12
CA LEU A 387 -5.64 28.49 1.45
C LEU A 387 -4.56 28.35 2.53
N LEU A 388 -3.69 29.36 2.60
CA LEU A 388 -2.53 29.38 3.49
C LEU A 388 -2.90 29.19 4.97
N GLU A 389 -3.86 29.98 5.46
CA GLU A 389 -4.24 29.98 6.88
C GLU A 389 -4.83 28.63 7.30
N ASP A 390 -5.73 28.07 6.49
CA ASP A 390 -6.35 26.76 6.77
C ASP A 390 -5.31 25.64 6.74
N GLY A 391 -4.45 25.62 5.72
CA GLY A 391 -3.38 24.62 5.60
C GLY A 391 -2.40 24.68 6.76
N TRP A 392 -2.01 25.89 7.18
CA TRP A 392 -1.14 26.09 8.34
C TRP A 392 -1.82 25.67 9.65
N TYR A 393 -3.09 26.03 9.83
CA TYR A 393 -3.90 25.64 10.99
C TYR A 393 -3.97 24.12 11.13
N TYR A 394 -4.32 23.41 10.06
CA TYR A 394 -4.43 21.96 10.09
C TYR A 394 -3.10 21.28 10.35
N PHE A 395 -2.01 21.77 9.75
CA PHE A 395 -0.67 21.22 9.97
C PHE A 395 -0.19 21.38 11.41
N GLN A 396 -0.28 22.59 11.98
CA GLN A 396 0.18 22.86 13.35
C GLN A 396 -0.64 22.10 14.40
N ASN A 397 -1.92 21.86 14.13
CA ASN A 397 -2.83 21.24 15.08
C ASN A 397 -3.10 19.75 14.82
N MET A 398 -2.48 19.11 13.81
CA MET A 398 -2.82 17.72 13.45
C MET A 398 -2.57 16.72 14.57
N LYS A 399 -1.52 16.92 15.37
CA LYS A 399 -1.21 16.07 16.53
C LYS A 399 -2.22 16.27 17.66
N GLN A 400 -2.60 17.52 17.93
CA GLN A 400 -3.51 17.85 19.03
C GLN A 400 -4.97 17.50 18.70
N LEU A 401 -5.42 17.80 17.48
CA LEU A 401 -6.81 17.58 17.05
C LEU A 401 -7.08 16.13 16.65
N PHE A 402 -6.10 15.46 16.03
CA PHE A 402 -6.34 14.15 15.41
C PHE A 402 -5.40 13.05 15.92
N GLY A 403 -4.39 13.37 16.73
CA GLY A 403 -3.41 12.39 17.21
C GLY A 403 -2.48 11.87 16.11
N ILE A 404 -2.29 12.65 15.04
CA ILE A 404 -1.46 12.26 13.88
C ILE A 404 -0.16 13.06 13.94
N ASP A 405 0.97 12.37 13.95
CA ASP A 405 2.28 13.02 13.85
C ASP A 405 2.57 13.45 12.39
N PRO A 406 3.11 14.67 12.17
CA PRO A 406 3.51 15.11 10.85
C PRO A 406 4.57 14.17 10.26
N GLY A 407 4.34 13.74 9.02
CA GLY A 407 5.34 12.99 8.24
C GLY A 407 5.79 13.74 6.99
N ARG A 408 6.76 13.18 6.26
CA ARG A 408 7.42 13.83 5.12
C ARG A 408 6.45 14.39 4.09
N GLU A 409 5.41 13.63 3.76
CA GLU A 409 4.40 14.01 2.77
C GLU A 409 3.59 15.24 3.23
N HIS A 410 3.32 15.36 4.54
CA HIS A 410 2.64 16.53 5.11
C HIS A 410 3.50 17.79 5.01
N TYR A 411 4.79 17.68 5.38
CA TYR A 411 5.74 18.79 5.20
C TYR A 411 5.85 19.19 3.73
N GLY A 412 5.93 18.23 2.82
CA GLY A 412 5.95 18.49 1.38
C GLY A 412 4.77 19.34 0.90
N CYS A 413 3.55 19.03 1.36
CA CYS A 413 2.36 19.84 1.03
C CYS A 413 2.41 21.26 1.63
N VAL A 414 2.93 21.44 2.85
CA VAL A 414 3.02 22.77 3.48
C VAL A 414 4.13 23.61 2.86
N ILE A 415 5.23 23.00 2.47
CA ILE A 415 6.32 23.65 1.72
C ILE A 415 5.82 24.09 0.35
N ASP A 416 5.03 23.26 -0.34
CA ASP A 416 4.35 23.64 -1.58
C ASP A 416 3.39 24.82 -1.35
N LEU A 417 2.58 24.78 -0.29
CA LEU A 417 1.64 25.85 0.07
C LEU A 417 2.36 27.18 0.34
N LEU A 418 3.40 27.19 1.18
CA LEU A 418 4.22 28.37 1.47
C LEU A 418 4.93 28.87 0.22
N GLY A 419 5.46 27.94 -0.56
CA GLY A 419 6.14 28.22 -1.82
C GLY A 419 5.23 28.92 -2.82
N ARG A 420 4.00 28.45 -3.02
CA ARG A 420 2.99 29.06 -3.90
C ARG A 420 2.47 30.40 -3.38
N ALA A 421 2.48 30.59 -2.06
CA ALA A 421 2.11 31.85 -1.40
C ALA A 421 3.24 32.91 -1.43
N GLY A 422 4.42 32.59 -1.96
CA GLY A 422 5.57 33.49 -2.00
C GLY A 422 6.39 33.57 -0.71
N LYS A 423 6.08 32.73 0.29
CA LYS A 423 6.77 32.68 1.58
C LYS A 423 7.94 31.71 1.54
N VAL A 424 8.82 31.87 0.55
CA VAL A 424 9.90 30.91 0.26
C VAL A 424 10.91 30.78 1.41
N ASP A 425 11.17 31.87 2.14
CA ASP A 425 12.06 31.84 3.32
C ASP A 425 11.44 31.08 4.50
N GLU A 426 10.12 31.19 4.70
CA GLU A 426 9.39 30.37 5.69
C GLU A 426 9.45 28.89 5.30
N ALA A 427 9.29 28.58 4.01
CA ALA A 427 9.40 27.21 3.50
C ALA A 427 10.80 26.62 3.75
N ALA A 428 11.86 27.40 3.53
CA ALA A 428 13.23 26.97 3.81
C ALA A 428 13.50 26.74 5.30
N ARG A 429 12.95 27.59 6.19
CA ARG A 429 13.03 27.37 7.64
C ARG A 429 12.30 26.11 8.06
N LEU A 430 11.10 25.88 7.53
CA LEU A 430 10.31 24.69 7.85
C LEU A 430 11.08 23.40 7.51
N ILE A 431 11.84 23.36 6.40
CA ILE A 431 12.69 22.21 6.05
C ILE A 431 13.76 21.95 7.12
N GLN A 432 14.33 23.00 7.72
CA GLN A 432 15.35 22.88 8.77
C GLN A 432 14.75 22.39 10.10
N GLU A 433 13.46 22.68 10.34
CA GLU A 433 12.72 22.29 11.54
C GLU A 433 12.06 20.90 11.43
N MET A 434 12.17 20.23 10.27
CA MET A 434 11.61 18.90 10.06
C MET A 434 12.21 17.89 11.06
N GLU A 435 11.35 17.15 11.75
CA GLU A 435 11.78 16.04 12.62
C GLU A 435 12.32 14.83 11.81
N CYS A 436 12.03 14.79 10.51
CA CYS A 436 12.43 13.73 9.59
C CYS A 436 13.39 14.25 8.51
N GLU A 437 14.22 13.36 7.95
CA GLU A 437 15.14 13.74 6.87
C GLU A 437 14.36 14.21 5.63
N PRO A 438 14.65 15.41 5.10
CA PRO A 438 14.03 15.91 3.88
C PRO A 438 14.41 15.03 2.68
N ASP A 439 13.45 14.74 1.82
CA ASP A 439 13.67 13.96 0.60
C ASP A 439 13.86 14.85 -0.65
N ALA A 440 14.19 14.22 -1.78
CA ALA A 440 14.40 14.92 -3.05
C ALA A 440 13.15 15.69 -3.50
N VAL A 441 11.94 15.16 -3.23
CA VAL A 441 10.67 15.79 -3.60
C VAL A 441 10.49 17.10 -2.83
N THR A 442 10.77 17.11 -1.53
CA THR A 442 10.68 18.29 -0.66
C THR A 442 11.55 19.43 -1.16
N TRP A 443 12.83 19.15 -1.47
CA TRP A 443 13.74 20.14 -2.03
C TRP A 443 13.36 20.58 -3.44
N ARG A 444 12.82 19.68 -4.27
CA ARG A 444 12.34 19.99 -5.61
C ARG A 444 11.11 20.91 -5.60
N THR A 445 10.22 20.73 -4.63
CA THR A 445 9.08 21.64 -4.39
C THR A 445 9.58 23.04 -4.06
N LEU A 446 10.55 23.17 -3.14
CA LEU A 446 11.16 24.47 -2.81
C LEU A 446 11.85 25.10 -4.03
N LEU A 447 12.59 24.31 -4.83
CA LEU A 447 13.22 24.77 -6.07
C LEU A 447 12.18 25.30 -7.07
N GLY A 448 11.05 24.61 -7.20
CA GLY A 448 9.91 25.05 -8.01
C GLY A 448 9.35 26.40 -7.57
N ALA A 449 9.18 26.60 -6.26
CA ALA A 449 8.74 27.88 -5.69
C ALA A 449 9.77 29.00 -5.92
N CYS A 450 11.07 28.70 -5.78
CA CYS A 450 12.14 29.66 -6.04
C CYS A 450 12.13 30.17 -7.49
N ARG A 451 11.76 29.30 -8.47
CA ARG A 451 11.55 29.73 -9.86
C ARG A 451 10.45 30.78 -9.98
N VAL A 452 9.30 30.53 -9.35
CA VAL A 452 8.12 31.39 -9.44
C VAL A 452 8.41 32.76 -8.80
N HIS A 453 9.08 32.77 -7.65
CA HIS A 453 9.39 33.98 -6.88
C HIS A 453 10.78 34.58 -7.16
N ARG A 454 11.48 34.05 -8.17
CA ARG A 454 12.79 34.54 -8.66
C ARG A 454 13.90 34.61 -7.59
N ASN A 455 13.89 33.69 -6.62
CA ASN A 455 14.95 33.59 -5.61
C ASN A 455 16.06 32.63 -6.09
N VAL A 456 17.06 33.18 -6.76
CA VAL A 456 18.12 32.41 -7.44
C VAL A 456 19.05 31.69 -6.48
N ASP A 457 19.41 32.33 -5.35
CA ASP A 457 20.39 31.78 -4.41
C ASP A 457 19.81 30.56 -3.67
N LEU A 458 18.56 30.68 -3.21
CA LEU A 458 17.87 29.56 -2.58
C LEU A 458 17.56 28.44 -3.58
N ALA A 459 17.27 28.78 -4.85
CA ALA A 459 17.14 27.79 -5.92
C ALA A 459 18.44 26.98 -6.11
N ALA A 460 19.60 27.65 -6.18
CA ALA A 460 20.88 26.98 -6.31
C ALA A 460 21.17 26.04 -5.13
N TYR A 461 20.84 26.49 -3.91
CA TYR A 461 20.96 25.66 -2.71
C TYR A 461 20.04 24.44 -2.74
N ALA A 462 18.75 24.62 -3.05
CA ALA A 462 17.78 23.53 -3.12
C ALA A 462 18.16 22.51 -4.20
N ALA A 463 18.55 22.97 -5.40
CA ALA A 463 19.01 22.10 -6.48
C ALA A 463 20.25 21.27 -6.08
N LYS A 464 21.19 21.88 -5.36
CA LYS A 464 22.36 21.15 -4.83
C LYS A 464 21.98 20.04 -3.86
N GLN A 465 20.96 20.25 -3.02
CA GLN A 465 20.48 19.20 -2.11
C GLN A 465 19.80 18.06 -2.88
N VAL A 466 18.95 18.37 -3.87
CA VAL A 466 18.34 17.33 -4.73
C VAL A 466 19.43 16.51 -5.43
N LEU A 467 20.39 17.15 -6.10
CA LEU A 467 21.45 16.47 -6.86
C LEU A 467 22.45 15.70 -5.97
N LYS A 468 22.50 16.00 -4.67
CA LYS A 468 23.24 15.20 -3.69
C LYS A 468 22.53 13.89 -3.36
N MET A 469 21.19 13.90 -3.37
CA MET A 469 20.34 12.74 -3.08
C MET A 469 20.11 11.88 -4.32
N ASP A 470 19.80 12.53 -5.45
CA ASP A 470 19.54 11.94 -6.75
C ASP A 470 20.37 12.68 -7.82
N PRO A 471 21.60 12.22 -8.10
CA PRO A 471 22.49 12.91 -9.04
C PRO A 471 22.05 12.84 -10.50
N ASP A 472 21.12 11.95 -10.83
CA ASP A 472 20.64 11.68 -12.20
C ASP A 472 19.29 12.37 -12.49
N ASP A 473 18.79 13.18 -11.55
CA ASP A 473 17.53 13.90 -11.70
C ASP A 473 17.59 15.00 -12.78
N ALA A 474 17.25 14.63 -14.02
CA ALA A 474 17.20 15.53 -15.17
C ALA A 474 16.34 16.77 -14.93
N GLY A 475 15.24 16.63 -14.18
CA GLY A 475 14.31 17.72 -13.94
C GLY A 475 14.91 18.86 -13.13
N THR A 476 15.78 18.55 -12.15
CA THR A 476 16.48 19.58 -11.36
C THR A 476 17.51 20.34 -12.19
N TYR A 477 18.29 19.66 -13.04
CA TYR A 477 19.22 20.34 -13.95
C TYR A 477 18.49 21.31 -14.88
N ILE A 478 17.38 20.85 -15.49
CA ILE A 478 16.59 21.67 -16.41
C ILE A 478 15.98 22.85 -15.67
N LEU A 479 15.38 22.63 -14.50
CA LEU A 479 14.75 23.68 -13.71
C LEU A 479 15.76 24.75 -13.26
N LEU A 480 16.92 24.32 -12.76
CA LEU A 480 18.00 25.24 -12.36
C LEU A 480 18.55 26.02 -13.56
N SER A 481 18.80 25.33 -14.70
CA SER A 481 19.21 25.98 -15.95
C SER A 481 18.20 27.03 -16.41
N ASN A 482 16.90 26.77 -16.27
CA ASN A 482 15.85 27.71 -16.64
C ASN A 482 15.81 28.92 -15.70
N ILE A 483 16.03 28.71 -14.39
CA ILE A 483 16.12 29.80 -13.41
C ILE A 483 17.30 30.72 -13.75
N TYR A 484 18.49 30.16 -14.04
CA TYR A 484 19.64 30.97 -14.43
C TYR A 484 19.44 31.70 -15.76
N ALA A 485 18.81 31.07 -16.76
CA ALA A 485 18.48 31.71 -18.03
C ALA A 485 17.55 32.91 -17.83
N ASN A 486 16.50 32.77 -17.01
CA ASN A 486 15.58 33.86 -16.68
C ASN A 486 16.26 35.03 -15.93
N SER A 487 17.36 34.77 -15.24
CA SER A 487 18.19 35.76 -14.57
C SER A 487 19.40 36.21 -15.40
N GLN A 488 19.45 35.86 -16.69
CA GLN A 488 20.54 36.23 -17.63
C GLN A 488 21.94 35.76 -17.20
N ARG A 489 22.01 34.72 -16.36
CA ARG A 489 23.26 34.11 -15.86
C ARG A 489 23.74 32.99 -16.79
N TRP A 490 24.17 33.35 -18.00
CA TRP A 490 24.49 32.38 -19.06
C TRP A 490 25.70 31.49 -18.76
N GLU A 491 26.65 31.97 -17.96
CA GLU A 491 27.81 31.17 -17.51
C GLU A 491 27.35 29.98 -16.65
N ASP A 492 26.49 30.23 -15.67
CA ASP A 492 25.92 29.18 -14.82
C ASP A 492 25.05 28.21 -15.62
N VAL A 493 24.30 28.69 -16.63
CA VAL A 493 23.56 27.82 -17.57
C VAL A 493 24.51 26.86 -18.29
N ALA A 494 25.64 27.37 -18.79
CA ALA A 494 26.63 26.56 -19.48
C ALA A 494 27.24 25.52 -18.53
N GLU A 495 27.52 25.88 -17.28
CA GLU A 495 28.05 24.98 -16.25
C GLU A 495 27.05 23.87 -15.90
N VAL A 496 25.79 24.19 -15.63
CA VAL A 496 24.72 23.22 -15.33
C VAL A 496 24.54 22.23 -16.49
N ARG A 497 24.49 22.72 -17.73
CA ARG A 497 24.38 21.87 -18.93
C ARG A 497 25.62 21.01 -19.15
N LYS A 498 26.82 21.51 -18.84
CA LYS A 498 28.06 20.74 -18.89
C LYS A 498 28.06 19.61 -17.86
N SER A 499 27.63 19.89 -16.63
CA SER A 499 27.49 18.89 -15.56
C SER A 499 26.49 17.79 -15.94
N MET A 500 25.32 18.18 -16.46
CA MET A 500 24.29 17.27 -16.94
C MET A 500 24.83 16.31 -18.02
N ARG A 501 25.56 16.85 -19.03
CA ARG A 501 26.19 16.03 -20.08
C ARG A 501 27.30 15.11 -19.55
N ALA A 502 28.13 15.60 -18.63
CA ALA A 502 29.22 14.82 -18.06
C ALA A 502 28.74 13.57 -17.29
N ARG A 503 27.51 13.61 -16.79
CA ARG A 503 26.84 12.49 -16.09
C ARG A 503 25.97 11.62 -17.00
N GLY A 504 25.83 11.97 -18.28
CA GLY A 504 24.97 11.25 -19.21
C GLY A 504 23.47 11.45 -18.98
N VAL A 505 23.08 12.47 -18.21
CA VAL A 505 21.67 12.76 -17.92
C VAL A 505 21.03 13.42 -19.14
N THR A 506 19.93 12.87 -19.62
CA THR A 506 19.21 13.37 -20.80
C THR A 506 17.86 13.98 -20.41
N LYS A 507 17.46 15.05 -21.12
CA LYS A 507 16.12 15.62 -20.95
C LYS A 507 15.08 14.65 -21.52
N GLU A 508 14.09 14.30 -20.71
CA GLU A 508 12.92 13.57 -21.20
C GLU A 508 12.08 14.45 -22.14
N PRO A 509 11.69 13.93 -23.32
CA PRO A 509 10.80 14.65 -24.21
C PRO A 509 9.39 14.77 -23.61
N GLY A 510 8.69 15.82 -24.01
CA GLY A 510 7.28 15.95 -23.67
C GLY A 510 6.46 14.97 -24.50
N CYS A 511 5.77 14.05 -23.82
CA CYS A 511 4.86 13.07 -24.42
C CYS A 511 3.44 13.23 -23.88
N SER A 512 2.45 13.12 -24.77
CA SER A 512 1.03 13.09 -24.44
C SER A 512 0.38 11.83 -25.01
N TRP A 513 -0.49 11.19 -24.23
CA TRP A 513 -1.21 9.98 -24.65
C TRP A 513 -2.72 10.19 -24.59
N ILE A 514 -3.42 9.65 -25.57
CA ILE A 514 -4.89 9.65 -25.65
C ILE A 514 -5.38 8.27 -26.10
N GLU A 515 -6.47 7.79 -25.49
CA GLU A 515 -7.14 6.56 -25.90
C GLU A 515 -8.29 6.87 -26.85
N VAL A 516 -8.24 6.33 -28.06
CA VAL A 516 -9.29 6.42 -29.08
C VAL A 516 -9.51 5.03 -29.66
N ASP A 517 -10.77 4.60 -29.78
CA ASP A 517 -11.14 3.30 -30.34
C ASP A 517 -10.36 2.09 -29.75
N LYS A 518 -10.09 2.14 -28.45
CA LYS A 518 -9.33 1.13 -27.67
C LYS A 518 -7.84 1.03 -28.04
N GLN A 519 -7.30 2.03 -28.73
CA GLN A 519 -5.89 2.16 -29.03
C GLN A 519 -5.33 3.40 -28.32
N ILE A 520 -4.10 3.27 -27.81
CA ILE A 520 -3.37 4.39 -27.19
C ILE A 520 -2.54 5.04 -28.29
N HIS A 521 -2.82 6.32 -28.55
CA HIS A 521 -2.06 7.16 -29.45
C HIS A 521 -1.11 8.04 -28.64
N ALA A 522 0.18 7.97 -28.96
CA ALA A 522 1.23 8.75 -28.32
C ALA A 522 1.68 9.89 -29.24
N PHE A 523 1.84 11.09 -28.68
CA PHE A 523 2.36 12.26 -29.36
C PHE A 523 3.61 12.73 -28.63
N ILE A 524 4.73 12.77 -29.34
CA ILE A 524 6.03 13.21 -28.81
C ILE A 524 6.43 14.49 -29.53
N MET A 525 6.95 15.47 -28.80
CA MET A 525 7.43 16.71 -29.39
C MET A 525 8.51 16.43 -30.45
N GLY A 526 8.26 16.86 -31.69
CA GLY A 526 9.16 16.66 -32.83
C GLY A 526 9.10 15.28 -33.49
N ASP A 527 8.12 14.45 -33.13
CA ASP A 527 7.88 13.16 -33.77
C ASP A 527 6.72 13.25 -34.79
N ASP A 528 7.01 12.84 -36.01
CA ASP A 528 6.05 12.78 -37.12
C ASP A 528 5.60 11.35 -37.46
N SER A 529 5.83 10.38 -36.56
CA SER A 529 5.54 8.96 -36.79
C SER A 529 4.04 8.63 -36.85
N HIS A 530 3.17 9.51 -36.33
CA HIS A 530 1.73 9.23 -36.26
C HIS A 530 1.09 9.19 -37.66
N PRO A 531 0.32 8.15 -38.03
CA PRO A 531 -0.22 7.99 -39.39
C PRO A 531 -1.08 9.14 -39.92
N GLN A 532 -1.64 9.95 -39.02
CA GLN A 532 -2.51 11.09 -39.33
C GLN A 532 -1.87 12.44 -38.98
N ILE A 533 -0.55 12.50 -38.76
CA ILE A 533 0.11 13.71 -38.25
C ILE A 533 -0.11 14.95 -39.15
N ASP A 534 -0.09 14.79 -40.47
CA ASP A 534 -0.30 15.89 -41.42
C ASP A 534 -1.70 16.51 -41.27
N GLU A 535 -2.73 15.66 -41.14
CA GLU A 535 -4.10 16.11 -40.96
C GLU A 535 -4.30 16.73 -39.56
N ILE A 536 -3.65 16.18 -38.52
CA ILE A 536 -3.68 16.76 -37.17
C ILE A 536 -3.05 18.15 -37.18
N ASN A 537 -1.88 18.33 -37.81
CA ASN A 537 -1.20 19.63 -37.92
C ASN A 537 -2.03 20.65 -38.71
N ARG A 538 -2.69 20.20 -39.78
CA ARG A 538 -3.60 21.04 -40.56
C ARG A 538 -4.79 21.52 -39.72
N GLN A 539 -5.43 20.60 -38.98
CA GLN A 539 -6.55 20.94 -38.09
C GLN A 539 -6.11 21.82 -36.92
N LEU A 540 -4.92 21.58 -36.37
CA LEU A 540 -4.36 22.42 -35.32
C LEU A 540 -4.18 23.86 -35.79
N SER A 541 -3.65 24.06 -37.01
CA SER A 541 -3.48 25.39 -37.59
C SER A 541 -4.81 26.12 -37.72
N LEU A 542 -5.83 25.45 -38.28
CA LEU A 542 -7.20 26.00 -38.38
C LEU A 542 -7.81 26.32 -37.01
N LEU A 543 -7.55 25.47 -36.02
CA LEU A 543 -8.05 25.67 -34.66
C LEU A 543 -7.39 26.89 -34.01
N VAL A 544 -6.08 27.05 -34.17
CA VAL A 544 -5.33 28.20 -33.65
C VAL A 544 -5.80 29.50 -34.28
N ASP A 545 -6.03 29.53 -35.60
CA ASP A 545 -6.57 30.72 -36.28
C ASP A 545 -7.92 31.14 -35.71
N ARG A 546 -8.83 30.18 -35.47
CA ARG A 546 -10.12 30.44 -34.82
C ARG A 546 -9.96 30.96 -33.39
N LEU A 547 -9.03 30.38 -32.64
CA LEU A 547 -8.75 30.79 -31.25
C LEU A 547 -8.13 32.19 -31.18
N MET A 548 -7.25 32.56 -32.11
CA MET A 548 -6.70 33.92 -32.19
C MET A 548 -7.81 34.95 -32.40
N GLY A 549 -8.82 34.63 -33.22
CA GLY A 549 -10.05 35.44 -33.34
C GLY A 549 -10.84 35.59 -32.04
N MET A 550 -10.65 34.71 -31.06
CA MET A 550 -11.25 34.77 -29.72
C MET A 550 -10.32 35.38 -28.66
N GLY A 551 -9.14 35.89 -29.05
CA GLY A 551 -8.17 36.52 -28.16
C GLY A 551 -7.09 35.58 -27.60
N TYR A 552 -6.89 34.39 -28.17
CA TYR A 552 -5.73 33.55 -27.85
C TYR A 552 -4.44 34.19 -28.39
N VAL A 553 -3.45 34.36 -27.51
CA VAL A 553 -2.12 34.84 -27.88
C VAL A 553 -1.09 33.82 -27.39
N PRO A 554 -0.33 33.15 -28.27
CA PRO A 554 0.72 32.22 -27.86
C PRO A 554 1.75 32.89 -26.95
N ASP A 555 1.96 32.33 -25.76
CA ASP A 555 2.93 32.88 -24.81
C ASP A 555 4.32 32.28 -25.02
N THR A 556 5.16 33.02 -25.75
CA THR A 556 6.54 32.63 -26.09
C THR A 556 7.49 32.58 -24.89
N ASN A 557 7.09 33.07 -23.71
CA ASN A 557 7.87 32.92 -22.48
C ASN A 557 7.99 31.45 -22.02
N PHE A 558 7.11 30.57 -22.51
CA PHE A 558 7.18 29.13 -22.22
C PHE A 558 8.16 28.38 -23.11
N VAL A 559 8.77 29.05 -24.11
CA VAL A 559 9.86 28.49 -24.93
C VAL A 559 11.19 28.92 -24.34
N LEU A 560 11.78 28.04 -23.53
CA LEU A 560 13.03 28.30 -22.79
C LEU A 560 14.28 27.88 -23.57
N GLN A 561 14.13 27.52 -24.85
CA GLN A 561 15.25 27.30 -25.76
C GLN A 561 15.68 28.63 -26.36
N ASP A 562 16.97 28.73 -26.67
CA ASP A 562 17.56 29.89 -27.35
C ASP A 562 17.18 29.85 -28.84
N LEU A 563 15.90 30.15 -29.10
CA LEU A 563 15.27 30.23 -30.42
C LEU A 563 14.86 31.68 -30.67
N GLU A 564 14.89 32.15 -31.91
CA GLU A 564 14.50 33.52 -32.27
C GLU A 564 13.02 33.58 -32.71
N GLY A 565 12.29 34.61 -32.26
CA GLY A 565 10.99 35.04 -32.81
C GLY A 565 10.02 33.93 -33.22
N GLU A 566 9.70 33.85 -34.52
CA GLU A 566 8.75 32.92 -35.15
C GLU A 566 9.05 31.44 -34.84
N GLN A 567 10.31 31.06 -34.60
CA GLN A 567 10.66 29.67 -34.24
C GLN A 567 10.13 29.27 -32.86
N ARG A 568 9.94 30.24 -31.94
CA ARG A 568 9.30 29.99 -30.65
C ARG A 568 7.81 29.69 -30.81
N GLU A 569 7.12 30.45 -31.64
CA GLU A 569 5.69 30.25 -31.90
C GLU A 569 5.44 28.91 -32.61
N VAL A 570 6.27 28.55 -33.59
CA VAL A 570 6.22 27.22 -34.25
C VAL A 570 6.52 26.09 -33.26
N SER A 571 7.47 26.29 -32.34
CA SER A 571 7.73 25.32 -31.26
C SER A 571 6.53 25.14 -30.31
N LEU A 572 5.74 26.20 -30.06
CA LEU A 572 4.53 26.09 -29.21
C LEU A 572 3.40 25.34 -29.89
N LEU A 573 3.32 25.38 -31.23
CA LEU A 573 2.33 24.63 -32.00
C LEU A 573 2.61 23.12 -31.95
N SER A 574 3.88 22.72 -31.91
CA SER A 574 4.30 21.31 -31.85
C SER A 574 4.25 20.68 -30.45
N HIS A 575 3.62 21.34 -29.47
CA HIS A 575 3.43 20.76 -28.14
C HIS A 575 2.52 19.52 -28.20
N SER A 576 2.99 18.42 -27.59
CA SER A 576 2.32 17.12 -27.56
C SER A 576 0.85 17.19 -27.09
N GLU A 577 0.55 18.10 -26.16
CA GLU A 577 -0.78 18.37 -25.62
C GLU A 577 -1.74 18.85 -26.70
N LYS A 578 -1.31 19.80 -27.53
CA LYS A 578 -2.15 20.39 -28.58
C LYS A 578 -2.49 19.35 -29.65
N LEU A 579 -1.49 18.56 -30.05
CA LEU A 579 -1.67 17.45 -30.99
C LEU A 579 -2.68 16.42 -30.45
N ALA A 580 -2.54 16.02 -29.19
CA ALA A 580 -3.45 15.09 -28.55
C ALA A 580 -4.88 15.64 -28.41
N ILE A 581 -5.04 16.93 -28.08
CA ILE A 581 -6.34 17.62 -28.02
C ILE A 581 -7.01 17.60 -29.41
N VAL A 582 -6.29 18.01 -30.44
CA VAL A 582 -6.81 18.09 -31.81
C VAL A 582 -7.20 16.71 -32.32
N PHE A 583 -6.34 15.71 -32.13
CA PHE A 583 -6.66 14.33 -32.48
C PHE A 583 -7.91 13.83 -31.73
N GLY A 584 -8.03 14.13 -30.43
CA GLY A 584 -9.21 13.81 -29.65
C GLY A 584 -10.49 14.47 -30.19
N ILE A 585 -10.40 15.72 -30.64
CA ILE A 585 -11.53 16.45 -31.23
C ILE A 585 -11.95 15.83 -32.56
N MET A 586 -10.99 15.48 -33.41
CA MET A 586 -11.23 14.88 -34.72
C MET A 586 -11.84 13.48 -34.63
N SER A 587 -11.34 12.65 -33.71
CA SER A 587 -11.64 11.21 -33.72
C SER A 587 -12.80 10.82 -32.82
N LEU A 588 -13.08 11.58 -31.75
CA LEU A 588 -14.14 11.25 -30.80
C LEU A 588 -15.44 12.00 -31.11
N SER A 589 -16.58 11.32 -31.02
CA SER A 589 -17.92 11.89 -31.22
C SER A 589 -18.19 13.15 -30.39
N LYS A 590 -18.99 14.09 -30.94
CA LYS A 590 -19.40 15.31 -30.24
C LYS A 590 -19.98 14.99 -28.85
N GLY A 591 -19.57 15.75 -27.84
CA GLY A 591 -19.97 15.57 -26.44
C GLY A 591 -19.15 14.54 -25.63
N ARG A 592 -18.35 13.66 -26.24
CA ARG A 592 -17.51 12.71 -25.48
C ARG A 592 -16.31 13.43 -24.87
N THR A 593 -16.02 13.24 -23.59
CA THR A 593 -14.84 13.88 -22.94
C THR A 593 -13.52 13.46 -23.61
N VAL A 594 -12.65 14.43 -23.91
CA VAL A 594 -11.27 14.17 -24.37
C VAL A 594 -10.40 13.95 -23.13
N ARG A 595 -9.72 12.80 -23.04
CA ARG A 595 -8.86 12.47 -21.88
C ARG A 595 -7.43 12.27 -22.33
N ILE A 596 -6.52 13.06 -21.78
CA ILE A 596 -5.11 13.08 -22.15
C ILE A 596 -4.26 12.86 -20.90
N ARG A 597 -3.20 12.07 -21.04
CA ARG A 597 -2.13 12.00 -20.02
C ARG A 597 -0.88 12.65 -20.52
N LYS A 598 -0.16 13.31 -19.62
CA LYS A 598 1.09 13.99 -19.87
C LYS A 598 2.15 13.51 -18.87
N ASN A 599 3.36 13.25 -19.35
CA ASN A 599 4.50 12.87 -18.50
C ASN A 599 5.16 14.06 -17.78
N LEU A 600 4.93 15.28 -18.26
CA LEU A 600 5.46 16.52 -17.71
C LEU A 600 4.31 17.40 -17.22
N ARG A 601 4.63 18.37 -16.37
CA ARG A 601 3.65 19.41 -16.00
C ARG A 601 3.22 20.17 -17.25
N ILE A 602 1.92 20.38 -17.43
CA ILE A 602 1.38 21.15 -18.56
C ILE A 602 1.97 22.57 -18.56
N CYS A 603 2.26 23.18 -19.71
CA CYS A 603 2.72 24.57 -19.75
C CYS A 603 1.54 25.57 -19.74
N GLY A 604 1.83 26.84 -19.42
CA GLY A 604 0.80 27.89 -19.33
C GLY A 604 0.04 28.10 -20.64
N ASP A 605 0.78 28.11 -21.75
CA ASP A 605 0.20 28.24 -23.08
C ASP A 605 -0.75 27.07 -23.44
N CYS A 606 -0.33 25.82 -23.22
CA CYS A 606 -1.18 24.65 -23.44
C CYS A 606 -2.41 24.63 -22.51
N HIS A 607 -2.27 25.12 -21.27
CA HIS A 607 -3.38 25.24 -20.33
C HIS A 607 -4.43 26.26 -20.83
N ILE A 608 -3.99 27.44 -21.28
CA ILE A 608 -4.88 28.46 -21.86
C ILE A 608 -5.53 27.94 -23.14
N PHE A 609 -4.74 27.32 -24.02
CA PHE A 609 -5.25 26.69 -25.24
C PHE A 609 -6.35 25.67 -24.92
N ALA A 610 -6.12 24.75 -23.98
CA ALA A 610 -7.11 23.75 -23.58
C ALA A 610 -8.42 24.39 -23.03
N LYS A 611 -8.31 25.47 -22.23
CA LYS A 611 -9.49 26.22 -21.75
C LYS A 611 -10.31 26.77 -22.92
N LEU A 612 -9.67 27.46 -23.84
CA LEU A 612 -10.37 28.13 -24.95
C LEU A 612 -10.96 27.12 -25.94
N VAL A 613 -10.24 26.02 -26.20
CA VAL A 613 -10.76 24.92 -27.03
C VAL A 613 -11.96 24.25 -26.37
N ALA A 614 -11.90 23.96 -25.06
CA ALA A 614 -13.03 23.39 -24.33
C ALA A 614 -14.29 24.27 -24.42
N LYS A 615 -14.13 25.59 -24.37
CA LYS A 615 -15.21 26.56 -24.58
C LYS A 615 -15.73 26.56 -26.02
N MET A 616 -14.83 26.62 -26.99
CA MET A 616 -15.17 26.78 -28.40
C MET A 616 -15.84 25.54 -28.99
N GLU A 617 -15.44 24.35 -28.56
CA GLU A 617 -15.98 23.08 -29.03
C GLU A 617 -17.09 22.53 -28.13
N GLU A 618 -17.51 23.30 -27.10
CA GLU A 618 -18.54 22.93 -26.11
C GLU A 618 -18.29 21.52 -25.53
N ARG A 619 -17.04 21.28 -25.10
CA ARG A 619 -16.54 19.94 -24.82
C ARG A 619 -15.64 19.92 -23.59
N VAL A 620 -15.83 18.91 -22.75
CA VAL A 620 -14.95 18.68 -21.59
C VAL A 620 -13.64 18.06 -22.06
N ILE A 621 -12.53 18.68 -21.67
CA ILE A 621 -11.17 18.17 -21.88
C ILE A 621 -10.56 17.91 -20.50
N VAL A 622 -10.01 16.73 -20.28
CA VAL A 622 -9.37 16.33 -19.02
C VAL A 622 -7.92 15.98 -19.31
N ILE A 623 -6.99 16.73 -18.72
CA ILE A 623 -5.55 16.49 -18.87
C ILE A 623 -4.98 16.11 -17.50
N ARG A 624 -4.39 14.92 -17.41
CA ARG A 624 -3.61 14.48 -16.25
C ARG A 624 -2.15 14.81 -16.47
N ASP A 625 -1.58 15.65 -15.62
CA ASP A 625 -0.13 15.82 -15.50
C ASP A 625 0.42 15.01 -14.30
N PRO A 626 1.74 15.01 -14.03
CA PRO A 626 2.32 14.25 -12.92
C PRO A 626 1.84 14.68 -11.53
N ILE A 627 1.29 15.89 -11.39
CA ILE A 627 0.87 16.48 -10.11
C ILE A 627 -0.64 16.31 -9.92
N ARG A 628 -1.45 16.61 -10.95
CA ARG A 628 -2.91 16.67 -10.84
C ARG A 628 -3.64 16.49 -12.17
N TYR A 629 -4.95 16.39 -12.07
CA TYR A 629 -5.87 16.51 -13.19
C TYR A 629 -6.34 17.96 -13.36
N HIS A 630 -6.44 18.37 -14.61
CA HIS A 630 -7.02 19.63 -15.05
C HIS A 630 -8.28 19.31 -15.85
N HIS A 631 -9.44 19.70 -15.32
CA HIS A 631 -10.72 19.55 -16.01
C HIS A 631 -11.07 20.89 -16.64
N PHE A 632 -11.04 20.94 -17.97
CA PHE A 632 -11.36 22.12 -18.77
C PHE A 632 -12.79 22.02 -19.29
N GLN A 633 -13.61 23.00 -18.95
CA GLN A 633 -15.00 23.10 -19.37
C GLN A 633 -15.42 24.57 -19.40
N ASP A 634 -16.13 24.98 -20.45
CA ASP A 634 -16.70 26.32 -20.60
C ASP A 634 -15.70 27.49 -20.40
N GLY A 635 -14.44 27.26 -20.76
CA GLY A 635 -13.36 28.26 -20.64
C GLY A 635 -12.75 28.36 -19.24
N VAL A 636 -13.13 27.50 -18.30
CA VAL A 636 -12.62 27.43 -16.94
C VAL A 636 -11.86 26.11 -16.76
N CYS A 637 -10.90 26.10 -15.85
CA CYS A 637 -10.27 24.88 -15.38
C CYS A 637 -10.62 24.63 -13.91
N SER A 638 -10.87 23.37 -13.51
CA SER A 638 -11.09 22.97 -12.10
C SER A 638 -10.00 23.49 -11.16
N CYS A 639 -8.82 23.67 -11.72
CA CYS A 639 -7.60 24.15 -11.10
C CYS A 639 -7.64 25.64 -10.65
N GLY A 640 -8.65 26.42 -11.08
CA GLY A 640 -8.82 27.83 -10.72
C GLY A 640 -7.72 28.76 -11.22
N ASP A 641 -6.95 28.34 -12.23
CA ASP A 641 -5.73 28.99 -12.71
C ASP A 641 -4.62 29.12 -11.63
N TYR A 642 -4.74 28.37 -10.53
CA TYR A 642 -3.76 28.30 -9.44
C TYR A 642 -3.15 26.88 -9.39
N TRP A 643 -2.15 26.62 -10.24
CA TRP A 643 -1.48 25.31 -10.38
C TRP A 643 0.02 25.40 -10.26
#